data_AF-A0A0P9FT90-F1
#
_entry.id   AF-A0A0P9FT90-F1
#
_cell.length_a   1.000
_cell.length_b   1.000
_cell.length_c   1.000
_cell.angle_alpha   90.00
_cell.angle_beta   90.00
_cell.angle_gamma   90.00
#
_symmetry.space_group_name_H-M   'P 1'
#
loop_
_entity.id
_entity.type
_entity.pdbx_description
1 polymer ?
#
loop_
_entity_poly.entity_id
_entity_poly.type
_entity_poly.pdbx_seq_one_letter_code
_entity_poly.pdbx_strand_id
1 'polypeptide(L)'
;MKLTAPSFRFLACSTALSIFLSGCGSSSNDDTSPNPDKGNRVPSVTINGDNSAQEASIVTLNAAASDSDGSISKYAWSITSGENVTLNNSDQASVDLTLPDVDSDTPITISVTVTDNDGATARDEHTLTIVDNANNQAPNVVINGVVEVDEQSEINLTANASDNDGEIISYFWQLVSGEGVTLSDTDKAQVKVTTTDTDEDQQVTIAVTVTDDDGAVATAQHQLLVKASAQTQVFTLKGRVNNAANSAVNLTVGDQTLTATTNSNGEFSLPVELDESYDSHLVKLSAPSNSVFFPEFNLVAQLVTLGDLKQLAGSDNVLTDDEYFAVNVSSFSTALFYMFDSKDSLTTSEHVTANYENISFEIVTLRATMIDMLLGGNSGSAFALPTGITTMEQLLTNENIVREFETRMHDVYALEASESAQAIFTTDIAKFPQIDSTKQLVFSPTIITRSVGRHLTLNPNGTGSIVLENGNSTGLTWQINELGNLKLVYNTPITLRNDLYAVDGRPEVVDEQILTSEFYNVFSRDKTKHGMMNEELRRVDGNGNVVTEYYQQSEFGGLTDKQDADKLIAADIPGVWVIDDVFTPPNAVYSEPAIATLMVDGSATIEVPSSDFYSDTVKWQLSNGNLELISGSGDSEIRFTYYIVYKNNFGYAFVADVTNSSQQFARNGMMFKQQTNSGFNLNDVYGHYKLTYADRVSVTNELIIYQDNIARNGVDMDSHIARVDENGVLHLETYLDNETLELCRSTDGGRCRLNRQESYRLFAANDNSYHVMQTVSGFTNTGSRAYGVSALLKLEKKETLGYDKFEYGLLQNLYLVEHLNSGSVNEYHFDQTQLSEDASTYNNALSINYANGDYEETAYYLDNGIAYFTLAGKSMQMSLEQFERDTLTVCLHEAGGTCTDADKKQLDIRWGLAEMPAQ
;
A
#
# COMPACT_ATOMS: atom_id res chain seq x y z
N MET A 1 -20.03 -31.30 -23.21
CA MET A 1 -18.66 -31.55 -23.71
C MET A 1 -17.77 -31.72 -22.47
N LYS A 2 -17.89 -32.84 -21.75
CA LYS A 2 -16.86 -33.91 -21.58
C LYS A 2 -15.42 -33.36 -21.48
N LEU A 3 -14.87 -33.23 -20.26
CA LEU A 3 -13.98 -34.21 -19.55
C LEU A 3 -12.61 -34.29 -20.27
N THR A 4 -11.42 -34.14 -19.67
CA THR A 4 -10.92 -34.51 -18.32
C THR A 4 -9.51 -33.89 -18.12
N ALA A 5 -9.11 -33.78 -16.86
CA ALA A 5 -7.83 -33.27 -16.37
C ALA A 5 -6.72 -34.38 -16.31
N PRO A 6 -5.57 -34.22 -15.60
CA PRO A 6 -4.23 -34.61 -16.06
C PRO A 6 -3.68 -35.88 -15.34
N SER A 7 -2.44 -36.28 -15.63
CA SER A 7 -1.73 -37.29 -14.83
C SER A 7 -0.26 -36.93 -14.59
N PHE A 8 0.05 -36.67 -13.32
CA PHE A 8 1.36 -36.85 -12.67
C PHE A 8 1.82 -38.31 -12.76
N ARG A 9 3.14 -38.57 -12.81
CA ARG A 9 3.75 -39.72 -12.11
C ARG A 9 5.19 -39.47 -11.67
N PHE A 10 5.46 -40.10 -10.53
CA PHE A 10 6.60 -40.08 -9.62
C PHE A 10 7.87 -40.78 -10.12
N LEU A 11 8.95 -40.41 -9.43
CA LEU A 11 10.23 -41.08 -9.20
C LEU A 11 10.03 -42.52 -8.65
N ALA A 12 10.88 -43.48 -9.05
CA ALA A 12 11.61 -44.36 -8.12
C ALA A 12 12.56 -45.35 -8.82
N CYS A 13 13.66 -45.58 -8.12
CA CYS A 13 14.83 -46.38 -8.38
C CYS A 13 14.56 -47.90 -8.32
N SER A 14 15.22 -48.71 -9.17
CA SER A 14 15.64 -50.07 -8.80
C SER A 14 16.78 -50.60 -9.69
N THR A 15 17.85 -50.98 -8.99
CA THR A 15 18.77 -52.12 -9.15
C THR A 15 19.28 -52.59 -10.53
N ALA A 16 20.60 -52.80 -10.55
CA ALA A 16 21.38 -53.44 -11.60
C ALA A 16 21.31 -54.98 -11.54
N LEU A 17 21.29 -55.65 -12.70
CA LEU A 17 22.10 -56.85 -12.96
C LEU A 17 22.23 -57.10 -14.48
N SER A 18 23.47 -57.33 -14.91
CA SER A 18 23.94 -57.50 -16.28
C SER A 18 23.86 -58.96 -16.76
N ILE A 19 23.46 -59.19 -18.02
CA ILE A 19 23.87 -60.36 -18.80
C ILE A 19 24.24 -59.93 -20.23
N PHE A 20 25.33 -60.53 -20.70
CA PHE A 20 26.05 -60.26 -21.93
C PHE A 20 25.59 -61.13 -23.13
N LEU A 21 25.71 -60.52 -24.31
CA LEU A 21 26.16 -61.05 -25.60
C LEU A 21 25.23 -61.96 -26.44
N SER A 22 24.75 -61.35 -27.54
CA SER A 22 24.58 -62.00 -28.83
C SER A 22 25.89 -61.92 -29.65
N GLY A 23 26.24 -63.02 -30.34
CA GLY A 23 27.33 -63.11 -31.30
C GLY A 23 26.97 -64.11 -32.39
N CYS A 24 27.04 -63.67 -33.64
CA CYS A 24 26.37 -64.21 -34.83
C CYS A 24 27.35 -64.85 -35.83
N GLY A 25 26.84 -65.80 -36.64
CA GLY A 25 27.34 -66.18 -37.99
C GLY A 25 28.35 -67.33 -38.04
N SER A 26 28.42 -68.21 -39.06
CA SER A 26 27.79 -68.31 -40.39
C SER A 26 28.31 -69.59 -41.11
N SER A 27 27.54 -70.10 -42.10
CA SER A 27 27.97 -70.79 -43.35
C SER A 27 28.04 -72.35 -43.46
N SER A 28 27.03 -72.93 -44.15
CA SER A 28 27.01 -73.89 -45.31
C SER A 28 28.27 -74.72 -45.68
N ASN A 29 28.26 -75.98 -46.18
CA ASN A 29 27.27 -76.83 -46.89
C ASN A 29 27.76 -78.32 -46.90
N ASP A 30 26.80 -79.26 -47.00
CA ASP A 30 26.79 -80.65 -47.55
C ASP A 30 27.93 -81.68 -47.30
N ASP A 31 27.56 -82.82 -46.69
CA ASP A 31 27.45 -84.16 -47.34
C ASP A 31 27.74 -85.36 -46.38
N THR A 32 26.93 -86.41 -46.57
CA THR A 32 27.08 -87.84 -46.19
C THR A 32 26.59 -88.41 -44.84
N SER A 33 25.30 -88.83 -44.85
CA SER A 33 24.78 -90.13 -44.33
C SER A 33 24.91 -90.48 -42.82
N PRO A 34 24.22 -91.54 -42.32
CA PRO A 34 23.01 -91.48 -41.51
C PRO A 34 23.27 -91.73 -40.00
N ASN A 35 22.44 -91.17 -39.10
CA ASN A 35 22.44 -91.58 -37.68
C ASN A 35 21.03 -91.38 -37.06
N PRO A 36 20.67 -92.04 -35.95
CA PRO A 36 19.40 -92.72 -35.77
C PRO A 36 18.42 -91.85 -34.94
N ASP A 37 17.18 -92.29 -34.89
CA ASP A 37 16.12 -91.93 -33.93
C ASP A 37 16.57 -91.09 -32.70
N LYS A 38 16.18 -89.80 -32.66
CA LYS A 38 16.00 -89.07 -31.40
C LYS A 38 14.51 -88.97 -31.18
N GLY A 39 13.95 -89.91 -30.43
CA GLY A 39 12.61 -89.74 -29.86
C GLY A 39 12.56 -88.51 -28.95
N ASN A 40 11.39 -87.86 -28.89
CA ASN A 40 11.11 -86.74 -27.99
C ASN A 40 11.50 -87.10 -26.54
N ARG A 41 12.17 -86.19 -25.83
CA ARG A 41 12.46 -86.37 -24.40
C ARG A 41 11.39 -85.68 -23.57
N VAL A 42 11.00 -86.32 -22.47
CA VAL A 42 10.04 -85.73 -21.54
C VAL A 42 10.56 -84.40 -20.97
N PRO A 43 9.70 -83.39 -20.78
CA PRO A 43 10.07 -82.16 -20.11
C PRO A 43 10.41 -82.39 -18.63
N SER A 44 10.90 -81.36 -17.95
CA SER A 44 11.10 -81.34 -16.49
C SER A 44 10.25 -80.23 -15.90
N VAL A 45 9.75 -80.40 -14.66
CA VAL A 45 9.02 -79.37 -13.93
C VAL A 45 9.28 -79.49 -12.42
N THR A 46 9.36 -78.36 -11.74
CA THR A 46 9.41 -78.26 -10.28
C THR A 46 8.50 -77.14 -9.78
N ILE A 47 7.70 -77.39 -8.76
CA ILE A 47 6.84 -76.39 -8.11
C ILE A 47 7.66 -75.66 -7.03
N ASN A 48 7.56 -74.33 -6.99
CA ASN A 48 8.17 -73.47 -5.98
C ASN A 48 7.12 -72.58 -5.31
N GLY A 49 7.18 -72.46 -4.00
CA GLY A 49 6.33 -71.58 -3.18
C GLY A 49 6.35 -72.03 -1.72
N ASP A 50 5.50 -71.41 -0.90
CA ASP A 50 5.45 -71.68 0.53
C ASP A 50 4.93 -73.09 0.83
N ASN A 51 5.38 -73.67 1.95
CA ASN A 51 4.96 -75.01 2.39
C ASN A 51 3.79 -74.95 3.39
N SER A 52 3.42 -73.76 3.84
CA SER A 52 2.28 -73.52 4.73
C SER A 52 1.74 -72.11 4.55
N ALA A 53 0.45 -71.92 4.80
CA ALA A 53 -0.20 -70.60 4.83
C ALA A 53 -1.49 -70.65 5.64
N GLN A 54 -1.92 -69.51 6.18
CA GLN A 54 -3.13 -69.40 6.98
C GLN A 54 -4.38 -69.67 6.13
N GLU A 55 -5.41 -70.23 6.76
CA GLU A 55 -6.74 -70.33 6.16
C GLU A 55 -7.30 -68.97 5.71
N ALA A 56 -8.29 -68.99 4.82
CA ALA A 56 -8.91 -67.79 4.22
C ALA A 56 -7.94 -66.81 3.50
N SER A 57 -6.68 -67.17 3.30
CA SER A 57 -5.67 -66.37 2.59
C SER A 57 -5.52 -66.75 1.11
N ILE A 58 -4.72 -65.97 0.36
CA ILE A 58 -4.36 -66.26 -1.03
C ILE A 58 -2.86 -66.58 -1.11
N VAL A 59 -2.51 -67.71 -1.72
CA VAL A 59 -1.13 -68.19 -1.89
C VAL A 59 -0.81 -68.36 -3.37
N THR A 60 0.38 -67.98 -3.82
CA THR A 60 0.82 -68.15 -5.21
C THR A 60 1.92 -69.21 -5.32
N LEU A 61 1.75 -70.21 -6.19
CA LEU A 61 2.76 -71.23 -6.51
C LEU A 61 3.25 -71.10 -7.96
N ASN A 62 4.54 -71.37 -8.20
CA ASN A 62 5.17 -71.22 -9.51
C ASN A 62 5.79 -72.54 -10.02
N ALA A 63 5.44 -72.97 -11.22
CA ALA A 63 6.04 -74.11 -11.91
C ALA A 63 7.26 -73.68 -12.74
N ALA A 64 8.44 -74.13 -12.34
CA ALA A 64 9.67 -74.01 -13.12
C ALA A 64 9.79 -75.22 -14.05
N ALA A 65 9.34 -75.09 -15.31
CA ALA A 65 9.39 -76.15 -16.30
C ALA A 65 10.40 -75.87 -17.43
N SER A 66 11.07 -76.92 -17.92
CA SER A 66 12.00 -76.83 -19.06
C SER A 66 12.01 -78.09 -19.91
N ASP A 67 12.25 -77.93 -21.21
CA ASP A 67 12.39 -79.01 -22.18
C ASP A 67 13.74 -78.86 -22.90
N SER A 68 14.48 -79.96 -23.06
CA SER A 68 15.86 -79.97 -23.53
C SER A 68 16.00 -79.99 -25.05
N ASP A 69 14.94 -80.39 -25.74
CA ASP A 69 14.85 -80.58 -27.19
C ASP A 69 13.64 -79.88 -27.82
N GLY A 70 12.81 -79.22 -27.00
CA GLY A 70 11.66 -78.42 -27.42
C GLY A 70 11.29 -77.29 -26.46
N SER A 71 9.99 -77.08 -26.28
CA SER A 71 9.35 -76.01 -25.50
C SER A 71 8.07 -76.52 -24.83
N ILE A 72 7.72 -75.94 -23.68
CA ILE A 72 6.48 -76.28 -22.96
C ILE A 72 5.28 -75.65 -23.67
N SER A 73 4.32 -76.48 -24.09
CA SER A 73 3.11 -76.07 -24.79
C SER A 73 1.90 -75.87 -23.88
N LYS A 74 1.87 -76.51 -22.69
CA LYS A 74 0.72 -76.46 -21.77
C LYS A 74 1.11 -76.68 -20.31
N TYR A 75 0.45 -75.95 -19.40
CA TYR A 75 0.40 -76.21 -17.95
C TYR A 75 -1.01 -76.65 -17.55
N ALA A 76 -1.11 -77.52 -16.55
CA ALA A 76 -2.38 -77.93 -15.97
C ALA A 76 -2.19 -78.21 -14.47
N TRP A 77 -2.69 -77.30 -13.65
CA TRP A 77 -2.70 -77.40 -12.20
C TRP A 77 -3.95 -78.12 -11.70
N SER A 78 -3.80 -78.94 -10.67
CA SER A 78 -4.90 -79.65 -10.02
C SER A 78 -4.57 -79.93 -8.55
N ILE A 79 -5.60 -79.95 -7.71
CA ILE A 79 -5.49 -80.50 -6.34
C ILE A 79 -5.61 -82.03 -6.43
N THR A 80 -4.65 -82.74 -5.85
CA THR A 80 -4.55 -84.21 -5.94
C THR A 80 -4.96 -84.92 -4.65
N SER A 81 -4.85 -84.23 -3.51
CA SER A 81 -5.40 -84.66 -2.22
C SER A 81 -5.58 -83.47 -1.27
N GLY A 82 -6.48 -83.61 -0.30
CA GLY A 82 -6.80 -82.58 0.69
C GLY A 82 -8.13 -81.87 0.42
N GLU A 83 -8.34 -80.73 1.08
CA GLU A 83 -9.50 -79.85 0.95
C GLU A 83 -9.68 -79.33 -0.49
N ASN A 84 -10.91 -79.00 -0.88
CA ASN A 84 -11.16 -78.34 -2.17
C ASN A 84 -10.73 -76.87 -2.10
N VAL A 85 -9.62 -76.54 -2.75
CA VAL A 85 -9.07 -75.20 -2.86
C VAL A 85 -9.38 -74.63 -4.23
N THR A 86 -9.77 -73.36 -4.29
CA THR A 86 -10.03 -72.70 -5.58
C THR A 86 -8.72 -72.33 -6.24
N LEU A 87 -8.47 -72.86 -7.44
CA LEU A 87 -7.30 -72.54 -8.26
C LEU A 87 -7.66 -71.50 -9.32
N ASN A 88 -7.02 -70.34 -9.25
CA ASN A 88 -7.07 -69.32 -10.30
C ASN A 88 -5.81 -69.43 -11.16
N ASN A 89 -5.94 -69.20 -12.47
CA ASN A 89 -4.84 -69.31 -13.45
C ASN A 89 -4.24 -70.73 -13.59
N SER A 90 -5.07 -71.77 -13.43
CA SER A 90 -4.64 -73.18 -13.42
C SER A 90 -4.09 -73.73 -14.75
N ASP A 91 -4.05 -72.94 -15.81
CA ASP A 91 -3.43 -73.27 -17.10
C ASP A 91 -2.15 -72.47 -17.40
N GLN A 92 -1.66 -71.69 -16.43
CA GLN A 92 -0.46 -70.85 -16.54
C GLN A 92 0.73 -71.44 -15.77
N ALA A 93 1.92 -70.83 -15.92
CA ALA A 93 3.12 -71.22 -15.17
C ALA A 93 3.04 -70.86 -13.66
N SER A 94 2.13 -69.97 -13.27
CA SER A 94 1.85 -69.58 -11.89
C SER A 94 0.38 -69.77 -11.58
N VAL A 95 0.05 -70.25 -10.39
CA VAL A 95 -1.33 -70.51 -9.93
C VAL A 95 -1.57 -69.83 -8.59
N ASP A 96 -2.73 -69.19 -8.44
CA ASP A 96 -3.17 -68.60 -7.17
C ASP A 96 -4.20 -69.51 -6.51
N LEU A 97 -3.98 -69.81 -5.23
CA LEU A 97 -4.81 -70.66 -4.39
C LEU A 97 -5.54 -69.78 -3.39
N THR A 98 -6.88 -69.80 -3.41
CA THR A 98 -7.69 -69.23 -2.33
C THR A 98 -7.97 -70.31 -1.30
N LEU A 99 -7.33 -70.21 -0.13
CA LEU A 99 -7.41 -71.22 0.91
C LEU A 99 -8.76 -71.14 1.64
N PRO A 100 -9.45 -72.27 1.85
CA PRO A 100 -10.66 -72.33 2.64
C PRO A 100 -10.36 -72.25 4.14
N ASP A 101 -11.42 -72.04 4.91
CA ASP A 101 -11.49 -72.25 6.36
C ASP A 101 -11.34 -73.76 6.67
N VAL A 102 -10.52 -74.14 7.63
CA VAL A 102 -10.21 -75.52 8.03
C VAL A 102 -10.23 -75.65 9.56
N ASP A 103 -10.92 -76.65 10.10
CA ASP A 103 -11.06 -76.84 11.56
C ASP A 103 -9.78 -77.38 12.26
N SER A 104 -8.67 -77.53 11.53
CA SER A 104 -7.34 -77.96 11.99
C SER A 104 -6.32 -77.87 10.85
N ASP A 105 -5.01 -77.79 11.15
CA ASP A 105 -3.94 -77.82 10.14
C ASP A 105 -4.15 -78.93 9.10
N THR A 106 -4.47 -78.53 7.87
CA THR A 106 -4.92 -79.42 6.81
C THR A 106 -3.94 -79.38 5.64
N PRO A 107 -3.20 -80.47 5.39
CA PRO A 107 -2.32 -80.55 4.22
C PRO A 107 -3.13 -80.77 2.95
N ILE A 108 -2.84 -79.96 1.93
CA ILE A 108 -3.29 -80.15 0.56
C ILE A 108 -2.08 -80.50 -0.32
N THR A 109 -2.30 -81.32 -1.34
CA THR A 109 -1.27 -81.62 -2.34
C THR A 109 -1.74 -81.10 -3.69
N ILE A 110 -0.89 -80.30 -4.31
CA ILE A 110 -1.13 -79.63 -5.57
C ILE A 110 -0.17 -80.20 -6.59
N SER A 111 -0.66 -80.52 -7.77
CA SER A 111 0.18 -81.00 -8.88
C SER A 111 0.05 -80.12 -10.10
N VAL A 112 1.19 -79.91 -10.76
CA VAL A 112 1.25 -79.36 -12.12
C VAL A 112 1.66 -80.48 -13.07
N THR A 113 0.93 -80.61 -14.18
CA THR A 113 1.35 -81.40 -15.33
C THR A 113 1.70 -80.45 -16.46
N VAL A 114 2.92 -80.55 -16.99
CA VAL A 114 3.38 -79.79 -18.15
C VAL A 114 3.47 -80.70 -19.37
N THR A 115 3.11 -80.19 -20.55
CA THR A 115 3.22 -80.90 -21.83
C THR A 115 4.16 -80.12 -22.75
N ASP A 116 5.07 -80.78 -23.45
CA ASP A 116 5.94 -80.15 -24.46
C ASP A 116 5.24 -79.98 -25.83
N ASN A 117 5.92 -79.41 -26.82
CA ASN A 117 5.38 -79.23 -28.18
C ASN A 117 5.24 -80.51 -29.00
N ASP A 118 5.85 -81.61 -28.56
CA ASP A 118 5.83 -82.92 -29.23
C ASP A 118 4.93 -83.94 -28.48
N GLY A 119 4.24 -83.48 -27.44
CA GLY A 119 3.20 -84.17 -26.70
C GLY A 119 3.66 -84.99 -25.48
N ALA A 120 4.94 -84.98 -25.09
CA ALA A 120 5.35 -85.65 -23.86
C ALA A 120 5.08 -84.79 -22.63
N THR A 121 4.87 -85.46 -21.49
CA THR A 121 4.38 -84.81 -20.26
C THR A 121 5.28 -85.10 -19.07
N ALA A 122 5.42 -84.11 -18.19
CA ALA A 122 6.05 -84.25 -16.88
C ALA A 122 5.14 -83.67 -15.79
N ARG A 123 5.30 -84.20 -14.59
CA ARG A 123 4.44 -83.87 -13.45
C ARG A 123 5.29 -83.68 -12.20
N ASP A 124 4.93 -82.68 -11.41
CA ASP A 124 5.46 -82.49 -10.07
C ASP A 124 4.32 -82.26 -9.08
N GLU A 125 4.59 -82.48 -7.79
CA GLU A 125 3.62 -82.32 -6.70
C GLU A 125 4.24 -81.52 -5.55
N HIS A 126 3.45 -80.62 -4.97
CA HIS A 126 3.82 -79.76 -3.84
C HIS A 126 2.78 -79.91 -2.73
N THR A 127 3.25 -80.06 -1.50
CA THR A 127 2.37 -80.10 -0.32
C THR A 127 2.36 -78.75 0.37
N LEU A 128 1.18 -78.15 0.50
CA LEU A 128 0.94 -76.93 1.27
C LEU A 128 0.08 -77.29 2.49
N THR A 129 0.51 -76.91 3.69
CA THR A 129 -0.33 -77.04 4.89
C THR A 129 -1.16 -75.77 5.06
N ILE A 130 -2.49 -75.87 4.99
CA ILE A 130 -3.39 -74.81 5.43
C ILE A 130 -3.36 -74.84 6.95
N VAL A 131 -2.91 -73.76 7.57
CA VAL A 131 -2.82 -73.62 9.03
C VAL A 131 -4.17 -73.11 9.53
N ASP A 132 -4.73 -73.81 10.52
CA ASP A 132 -5.97 -73.44 11.20
C ASP A 132 -5.67 -72.32 12.21
N ASN A 133 -6.45 -71.24 12.15
CA ASN A 133 -6.32 -70.09 13.04
C ASN A 133 -7.35 -70.08 14.18
N ALA A 134 -8.10 -71.18 14.40
CA ALA A 134 -9.11 -71.26 15.46
C ALA A 134 -8.61 -71.00 16.89
N ASN A 135 -7.28 -70.93 17.11
CA ASN A 135 -6.68 -70.55 18.38
C ASN A 135 -6.16 -69.10 18.44
N ASN A 136 -6.19 -68.33 17.35
CA ASN A 136 -5.74 -66.93 17.36
C ASN A 136 -6.64 -66.09 18.28
N GLN A 137 -6.03 -65.35 19.20
CA GLN A 137 -6.72 -64.42 20.08
C GLN A 137 -6.48 -62.99 19.64
N ALA A 138 -7.56 -62.25 19.40
CA ALA A 138 -7.45 -60.83 19.10
C ALA A 138 -6.62 -60.09 20.18
N PRO A 139 -5.81 -59.11 19.77
CA PRO A 139 -4.91 -58.42 20.67
C PRO A 139 -5.68 -57.63 21.73
N ASN A 140 -5.02 -57.30 22.84
CA ASN A 140 -5.56 -56.37 23.83
C ASN A 140 -4.91 -55.01 23.63
N VAL A 141 -5.69 -53.93 23.62
CA VAL A 141 -5.18 -52.57 23.51
C VAL A 141 -5.86 -51.61 24.48
N VAL A 142 -5.06 -50.75 25.11
CA VAL A 142 -5.53 -49.62 25.93
C VAL A 142 -4.76 -48.38 25.52
N ILE A 143 -5.45 -47.24 25.42
CA ILE A 143 -4.80 -45.95 25.19
C ILE A 143 -4.44 -45.34 26.54
N ASN A 144 -3.16 -44.99 26.72
CA ASN A 144 -2.66 -44.25 27.87
C ASN A 144 -2.26 -42.84 27.45
N GLY A 145 -2.61 -41.85 28.28
CA GLY A 145 -2.28 -40.45 28.07
C GLY A 145 -3.07 -39.54 29.00
N VAL A 146 -2.90 -38.24 28.84
CA VAL A 146 -3.69 -37.25 29.58
C VAL A 146 -5.14 -37.26 29.10
N VAL A 147 -6.08 -37.00 30.00
CA VAL A 147 -7.53 -36.88 29.70
C VAL A 147 -7.98 -35.43 29.55
N GLU A 148 -7.09 -34.49 29.87
CA GLU A 148 -7.30 -33.06 29.83
C GLU A 148 -6.00 -32.40 29.35
N VAL A 149 -6.11 -31.42 28.45
CA VAL A 149 -5.00 -30.65 27.92
C VAL A 149 -5.50 -29.25 27.59
N ASP A 150 -4.65 -28.24 27.74
CA ASP A 150 -4.96 -26.90 27.28
C ASP A 150 -4.96 -26.85 25.73
N GLU A 151 -5.62 -25.86 25.17
CA GLU A 151 -5.52 -25.54 23.75
C GLU A 151 -4.08 -25.23 23.31
N GLN A 152 -3.88 -25.16 21.99
CA GLN A 152 -2.58 -24.89 21.36
C GLN A 152 -1.40 -25.72 21.88
N SER A 153 -1.68 -26.91 22.40
CA SER A 153 -0.74 -27.78 23.08
C SER A 153 -0.43 -29.03 22.27
N GLU A 154 0.73 -29.60 22.51
CA GLU A 154 1.17 -30.85 21.90
C GLU A 154 1.31 -31.92 22.97
N ILE A 155 0.58 -33.02 22.81
CA ILE A 155 0.65 -34.19 23.69
C ILE A 155 0.88 -35.45 22.87
N ASN A 156 1.26 -36.52 23.56
CA ASN A 156 1.32 -37.85 22.96
C ASN A 156 0.36 -38.80 23.69
N LEU A 157 -0.38 -39.59 22.91
CA LEU A 157 -1.14 -40.73 23.42
C LEU A 157 -0.43 -42.01 22.98
N THR A 158 -0.34 -43.00 23.87
CA THR A 158 0.34 -44.26 23.62
C THR A 158 -0.66 -45.40 23.64
N ALA A 159 -0.73 -46.17 22.57
CA ALA A 159 -1.45 -47.44 22.50
C ALA A 159 -0.57 -48.53 23.14
N ASN A 160 -0.95 -48.98 24.33
CA ASN A 160 -0.36 -50.16 24.93
C ASN A 160 -1.13 -51.38 24.43
N ALA A 161 -0.63 -51.95 23.34
CA ALA A 161 -1.14 -53.17 22.75
C ALA A 161 -0.27 -54.38 23.15
N SER A 162 -0.93 -55.52 23.36
CA SER A 162 -0.28 -56.80 23.64
C SER A 162 -1.07 -57.92 23.01
N ASP A 163 -0.35 -58.88 22.46
CA ASP A 163 -0.89 -60.12 21.94
C ASP A 163 -0.32 -61.28 22.78
N ASN A 164 -1.17 -62.26 23.11
CA ASN A 164 -0.81 -63.36 24.00
C ASN A 164 -0.27 -64.59 23.24
N ASP A 165 -0.53 -64.66 21.95
CA ASP A 165 -0.20 -65.77 21.06
C ASP A 165 0.58 -65.33 19.81
N GLY A 166 0.68 -64.02 19.55
CA GLY A 166 1.45 -63.45 18.45
C GLY A 166 2.13 -62.11 18.76
N GLU A 167 2.30 -61.29 17.72
CA GLU A 167 2.88 -59.95 17.76
C GLU A 167 1.97 -58.91 17.06
N ILE A 168 2.00 -57.65 17.53
CA ILE A 168 1.25 -56.56 16.89
C ILE A 168 2.00 -56.06 15.64
N ILE A 169 1.35 -56.08 14.48
CA ILE A 169 1.96 -55.68 13.20
C ILE A 169 1.55 -54.30 12.69
N SER A 170 0.43 -53.73 13.16
CA SER A 170 -0.01 -52.39 12.73
C SER A 170 -0.84 -51.63 13.77
N TYR A 171 -0.76 -50.30 13.67
CA TYR A 171 -1.57 -49.34 14.43
C TYR A 171 -2.28 -48.41 13.45
N PHE A 172 -3.51 -48.02 13.78
CA PHE A 172 -4.26 -47.04 13.01
C PHE A 172 -5.03 -46.11 13.94
N TRP A 173 -4.56 -44.86 14.05
CA TRP A 173 -5.20 -43.82 14.85
C TRP A 173 -6.14 -42.96 14.02
N GLN A 174 -7.29 -42.61 14.60
CA GLN A 174 -8.26 -41.72 13.98
C GLN A 174 -9.00 -40.86 15.00
N LEU A 175 -9.42 -39.68 14.55
CA LEU A 175 -10.36 -38.82 15.25
C LEU A 175 -11.79 -39.31 14.96
N VAL A 176 -12.52 -39.72 16.01
CA VAL A 176 -13.87 -40.30 15.89
C VAL A 176 -14.95 -39.22 15.98
N SER A 177 -14.77 -38.25 16.88
CA SER A 177 -15.69 -37.12 17.06
C SER A 177 -15.01 -35.95 17.77
N GLY A 178 -15.57 -34.76 17.59
CA GLY A 178 -14.98 -33.50 18.04
C GLY A 178 -14.15 -32.85 16.93
N GLU A 179 -13.86 -31.57 17.10
CA GLU A 179 -12.99 -30.78 16.23
C GLU A 179 -11.84 -30.20 17.07
N GLY A 180 -10.95 -29.43 16.45
CA GLY A 180 -9.89 -28.73 17.17
C GLY A 180 -8.68 -29.58 17.60
N VAL A 181 -8.51 -30.77 17.00
CA VAL A 181 -7.27 -31.54 17.13
C VAL A 181 -6.77 -32.04 15.77
N THR A 182 -5.45 -32.10 15.64
CA THR A 182 -4.79 -32.75 14.50
C THR A 182 -3.93 -33.91 15.01
N LEU A 183 -3.97 -35.02 14.28
CA LEU A 183 -3.21 -36.24 14.61
C LEU A 183 -2.06 -36.41 13.63
N SER A 184 -0.88 -36.73 14.15
CA SER A 184 0.29 -37.13 13.36
C SER A 184 0.93 -38.39 13.94
N ASP A 185 1.75 -39.09 13.15
CA ASP A 185 2.27 -40.42 13.50
C ASP A 185 1.15 -41.46 13.73
N THR A 186 0.09 -41.41 12.91
CA THR A 186 -1.13 -42.22 13.06
C THR A 186 -0.97 -43.72 12.78
N ASP A 187 0.20 -44.15 12.31
CA ASP A 187 0.57 -45.54 12.02
C ASP A 187 1.52 -46.15 13.07
N LYS A 188 1.79 -45.46 14.17
CA LYS A 188 2.73 -45.88 15.23
C LYS A 188 2.01 -46.21 16.54
N ALA A 189 2.74 -46.87 17.45
CA ALA A 189 2.26 -47.14 18.82
C ALA A 189 2.01 -45.86 19.64
N GLN A 190 2.62 -44.74 19.26
CA GLN A 190 2.42 -43.44 19.86
C GLN A 190 1.94 -42.45 18.80
N VAL A 191 0.80 -41.80 19.05
CA VAL A 191 0.26 -40.73 18.21
C VAL A 191 0.56 -39.38 18.86
N LYS A 192 0.96 -38.41 18.03
CA LYS A 192 1.07 -37.01 18.45
C LYS A 192 -0.25 -36.31 18.18
N VAL A 193 -0.79 -35.63 19.19
CA VAL A 193 -2.01 -34.83 19.13
C VAL A 193 -1.63 -33.37 19.33
N THR A 194 -2.02 -32.51 18.38
CA THR A 194 -1.88 -31.06 18.51
C THR A 194 -3.27 -30.45 18.59
N THR A 195 -3.55 -29.72 19.67
CA THR A 195 -4.83 -29.00 19.87
C THR A 195 -4.78 -27.64 19.18
N THR A 196 -5.91 -27.17 18.65
CA THR A 196 -6.06 -25.81 18.11
C THR A 196 -6.62 -24.88 19.17
N ASP A 197 -6.60 -23.59 18.83
CA ASP A 197 -7.31 -22.53 19.56
C ASP A 197 -8.83 -22.80 19.62
N THR A 198 -9.47 -22.50 20.74
CA THR A 198 -10.88 -22.71 21.05
C THR A 198 -11.37 -21.81 22.20
N ASP A 199 -12.48 -21.09 21.98
CA ASP A 199 -13.05 -20.17 22.97
C ASP A 199 -13.84 -20.87 24.11
N GLU A 200 -14.11 -22.18 23.97
CA GLU A 200 -14.80 -23.01 24.97
C GLU A 200 -14.15 -24.41 25.08
N ASP A 201 -14.32 -25.07 26.24
CA ASP A 201 -13.87 -26.45 26.45
C ASP A 201 -14.51 -27.41 25.42
N GLN A 202 -13.68 -28.13 24.67
CA GLN A 202 -14.10 -29.11 23.66
C GLN A 202 -13.82 -30.54 24.09
N GLN A 203 -14.80 -31.43 23.96
CA GLN A 203 -14.59 -32.86 24.19
C GLN A 203 -14.36 -33.61 22.88
N VAL A 204 -13.26 -34.35 22.81
CA VAL A 204 -12.77 -35.00 21.60
C VAL A 204 -12.54 -36.50 21.85
N THR A 205 -12.94 -37.35 20.90
CA THR A 205 -12.77 -38.81 21.02
C THR A 205 -11.79 -39.31 19.95
N ILE A 206 -10.68 -39.90 20.41
CA ILE A 206 -9.64 -40.47 19.56
C ILE A 206 -9.66 -42.00 19.71
N ALA A 207 -9.53 -42.73 18.61
CA ALA A 207 -9.48 -44.19 18.62
C ALA A 207 -8.20 -44.73 17.98
N VAL A 208 -7.76 -45.89 18.46
CA VAL A 208 -6.72 -46.71 17.82
C VAL A 208 -7.27 -48.09 17.51
N THR A 209 -7.00 -48.58 16.32
CA THR A 209 -7.19 -49.98 15.94
C THR A 209 -5.82 -50.62 15.78
N VAL A 210 -5.60 -51.78 16.41
CA VAL A 210 -4.37 -52.57 16.30
C VAL A 210 -4.68 -53.91 15.67
N THR A 211 -3.75 -54.44 14.87
CA THR A 211 -3.86 -55.74 14.19
C THR A 211 -2.67 -56.62 14.55
N ASP A 212 -2.92 -57.87 14.88
CA ASP A 212 -1.88 -58.89 15.12
C ASP A 212 -1.35 -59.54 13.83
N ASP A 213 -0.33 -60.39 13.95
CA ASP A 213 0.33 -61.10 12.85
C ASP A 213 -0.54 -62.15 12.17
N ASP A 214 -1.63 -62.57 12.81
CA ASP A 214 -2.64 -63.48 12.28
C ASP A 214 -3.92 -62.76 11.81
N GLY A 215 -3.90 -61.42 11.75
CA GLY A 215 -4.92 -60.55 11.17
C GLY A 215 -6.11 -60.20 12.06
N ALA A 216 -6.17 -60.64 13.32
CA ALA A 216 -7.23 -60.22 14.23
C ALA A 216 -6.98 -58.81 14.77
N VAL A 217 -8.07 -58.11 15.10
CA VAL A 217 -8.05 -56.68 15.41
C VAL A 217 -8.68 -56.35 16.75
N ALA A 218 -8.16 -55.32 17.41
CA ALA A 218 -8.78 -54.72 18.58
C ALA A 218 -8.78 -53.20 18.51
N THR A 219 -9.79 -52.57 19.13
CA THR A 219 -9.97 -51.12 19.12
C THR A 219 -10.15 -50.57 20.52
N ALA A 220 -9.48 -49.46 20.81
CA ALA A 220 -9.66 -48.68 22.04
C ALA A 220 -10.01 -47.23 21.71
N GLN A 221 -10.73 -46.56 22.62
CA GLN A 221 -11.08 -45.14 22.52
C GLN A 221 -10.57 -44.38 23.74
N HIS A 222 -10.19 -43.12 23.50
CA HIS A 222 -9.72 -42.18 24.50
C HIS A 222 -10.52 -40.88 24.41
N GLN A 223 -11.05 -40.43 25.55
CA GLN A 223 -11.74 -39.15 25.66
C GLN A 223 -10.75 -38.10 26.15
N LEU A 224 -10.57 -37.04 25.38
CA LEU A 224 -9.71 -35.90 25.68
C LEU A 224 -10.57 -34.64 25.80
N LEU A 225 -10.47 -33.96 26.94
CA LEU A 225 -11.00 -32.61 27.12
C LEU A 225 -9.92 -31.60 26.73
N VAL A 226 -10.15 -30.86 25.65
CA VAL A 226 -9.33 -29.70 25.29
C VAL A 226 -9.93 -28.51 26.03
N LYS A 227 -9.16 -27.90 26.92
CA LYS A 227 -9.60 -26.73 27.65
C LYS A 227 -9.26 -25.47 26.90
N ALA A 228 -10.22 -24.55 26.87
CA ALA A 228 -9.90 -23.16 26.56
C ALA A 228 -8.95 -22.64 27.67
N SER A 229 -7.74 -22.25 27.28
CA SER A 229 -6.79 -21.58 28.14
C SER A 229 -7.03 -20.09 27.96
N ALA A 230 -7.96 -19.53 28.73
CA ALA A 230 -8.21 -18.10 28.75
C ALA A 230 -6.99 -17.33 29.31
N GLN A 231 -5.92 -17.18 28.53
CA GLN A 231 -4.86 -16.24 28.87
C GLN A 231 -5.48 -14.86 28.74
N THR A 232 -5.57 -14.18 29.87
CA THR A 232 -6.08 -12.82 29.90
C THR A 232 -4.94 -11.88 29.55
N GLN A 233 -5.10 -11.09 28.49
CA GLN A 233 -4.30 -9.92 28.24
C GLN A 233 -4.51 -8.93 29.38
N VAL A 234 -3.47 -8.77 30.20
CA VAL A 234 -3.44 -7.81 31.30
C VAL A 234 -2.40 -6.74 31.01
N PHE A 235 -2.86 -5.53 30.73
CA PHE A 235 -2.03 -4.33 30.67
C PHE A 235 -2.88 -3.10 30.98
N THR A 236 -2.24 -1.95 31.20
CA THR A 236 -2.94 -0.69 31.41
C THR A 236 -2.67 0.24 30.25
N LEU A 237 -3.72 0.72 29.60
CA LEU A 237 -3.63 1.74 28.57
C LEU A 237 -3.80 3.13 29.21
N LYS A 238 -2.83 4.01 29.00
CA LYS A 238 -2.85 5.40 29.46
C LYS A 238 -2.74 6.34 28.28
N GLY A 239 -3.65 7.31 28.23
CA GLY A 239 -3.66 8.35 27.22
C GLY A 239 -4.41 9.57 27.70
N ARG A 240 -4.67 10.49 26.79
CA ARG A 240 -5.41 11.72 27.05
C ARG A 240 -6.60 11.87 26.10
N VAL A 241 -7.64 12.56 26.55
CA VAL A 241 -8.71 13.08 25.72
C VAL A 241 -8.69 14.60 25.78
N ASN A 242 -8.50 15.25 24.64
CA ASN A 242 -8.37 16.70 24.61
C ASN A 242 -9.66 17.40 25.00
N ASN A 243 -9.53 18.46 25.82
CA ASN A 243 -10.62 19.31 26.28
C ASN A 243 -11.79 18.58 26.97
N ALA A 244 -11.54 17.40 27.52
CA ALA A 244 -12.58 16.50 28.00
C ALA A 244 -12.31 16.02 29.44
N ALA A 245 -12.36 16.94 30.41
CA ALA A 245 -12.21 16.60 31.84
C ALA A 245 -13.45 15.85 32.37
N ASN A 246 -13.22 14.79 33.16
CA ASN A 246 -14.28 13.91 33.68
C ASN A 246 -15.18 13.29 32.58
N SER A 247 -14.62 13.05 31.40
CA SER A 247 -15.30 12.45 30.26
C SER A 247 -15.12 10.93 30.27
N ALA A 248 -16.12 10.21 29.77
CA ALA A 248 -16.01 8.76 29.58
C ALA A 248 -15.12 8.47 28.37
N VAL A 249 -14.22 7.48 28.51
CA VAL A 249 -13.39 6.95 27.44
C VAL A 249 -13.74 5.49 27.27
N ASN A 250 -14.29 5.13 26.11
CA ASN A 250 -14.69 3.77 25.77
C ASN A 250 -13.63 3.15 24.86
N LEU A 251 -13.07 2.04 25.28
CA LEU A 251 -12.27 1.14 24.45
C LEU A 251 -13.19 0.05 23.94
N THR A 252 -13.23 -0.13 22.63
CA THR A 252 -14.01 -1.17 21.94
C THR A 252 -13.07 -2.13 21.21
N VAL A 253 -13.30 -3.43 21.37
CA VAL A 253 -12.53 -4.50 20.73
C VAL A 253 -13.43 -5.71 20.54
N GLY A 254 -13.66 -6.12 19.29
CA GLY A 254 -14.71 -7.09 18.97
C GLY A 254 -16.07 -6.61 19.48
N ASP A 255 -16.73 -7.43 20.29
CA ASP A 255 -18.00 -7.14 20.97
C ASP A 255 -17.82 -6.56 22.39
N GLN A 256 -16.58 -6.46 22.88
CA GLN A 256 -16.28 -5.97 24.22
C GLN A 256 -16.17 -4.45 24.24
N THR A 257 -16.61 -3.85 25.36
CA THR A 257 -16.42 -2.42 25.64
C THR A 257 -15.94 -2.23 27.08
N LEU A 258 -14.78 -1.62 27.23
CA LEU A 258 -14.22 -1.20 28.52
C LEU A 258 -14.31 0.32 28.65
N THR A 259 -14.58 0.83 29.85
CA THR A 259 -14.74 2.28 30.07
C THR A 259 -13.83 2.78 31.19
N ALA A 260 -13.14 3.88 30.93
CA ALA A 260 -12.46 4.70 31.94
C ALA A 260 -13.06 6.10 31.97
N THR A 261 -12.67 6.90 32.96
CA THR A 261 -12.98 8.32 33.02
C THR A 261 -11.70 9.13 33.07
N THR A 262 -11.66 10.24 32.35
CA THR A 262 -10.54 11.17 32.42
C THR A 262 -10.50 11.93 33.75
N ASN A 263 -9.32 12.35 34.16
CA ASN A 263 -9.14 13.27 35.28
C ASN A 263 -9.41 14.73 34.86
N SER A 264 -9.10 15.69 35.74
CA SER A 264 -9.28 17.14 35.46
C SER A 264 -8.41 17.66 34.30
N ASN A 265 -7.36 16.94 33.94
CA ASN A 265 -6.42 17.29 32.87
C ASN A 265 -6.72 16.53 31.57
N GLY A 266 -7.80 15.73 31.52
CA GLY A 266 -8.14 14.91 30.35
C GLY A 266 -7.40 13.57 30.27
N GLU A 267 -6.56 13.22 31.23
CA GLU A 267 -5.80 11.95 31.23
C GLU A 267 -6.65 10.80 31.75
N PHE A 268 -6.54 9.61 31.14
CA PHE A 268 -7.20 8.40 31.60
C PHE A 268 -6.20 7.25 31.81
N SER A 269 -6.60 6.29 32.65
CA SER A 269 -5.87 5.05 32.87
C SER A 269 -6.88 3.91 32.86
N LEU A 270 -6.82 3.07 31.83
CA LEU A 270 -7.78 2.00 31.59
C LEU A 270 -7.08 0.64 31.72
N PRO A 271 -7.36 -0.14 32.78
CA PRO A 271 -6.93 -1.53 32.83
C PRO A 271 -7.66 -2.32 31.74
N VAL A 272 -6.89 -3.06 30.94
CA VAL A 272 -7.36 -3.98 29.92
C VAL A 272 -7.14 -5.38 30.47
N GLU A 273 -8.24 -6.10 30.64
CA GLU A 273 -8.30 -7.49 31.10
C GLU A 273 -9.25 -8.23 30.17
N LEU A 274 -8.73 -8.69 29.04
CA LEU A 274 -9.50 -9.35 27.98
C LEU A 274 -8.85 -10.66 27.59
N ASP A 275 -9.63 -11.59 27.08
CA ASP A 275 -9.15 -12.89 26.61
C ASP A 275 -8.26 -12.76 25.36
N GLU A 276 -7.29 -13.66 25.19
CA GLU A 276 -6.39 -13.66 24.03
C GLU A 276 -7.09 -13.97 22.69
N SER A 277 -8.30 -14.54 22.71
CA SER A 277 -9.16 -14.64 21.51
C SER A 277 -9.41 -13.28 20.83
N TYR A 278 -9.29 -12.17 21.58
CA TYR A 278 -9.40 -10.81 21.04
C TYR A 278 -8.08 -10.26 20.47
N ASP A 279 -6.95 -10.98 20.52
CA ASP A 279 -5.63 -10.48 20.14
C ASP A 279 -5.55 -10.02 18.68
N SER A 280 -6.33 -10.63 17.79
CA SER A 280 -6.41 -10.27 16.38
C SER A 280 -7.38 -9.12 16.08
N HIS A 281 -8.19 -8.70 17.06
CA HIS A 281 -9.17 -7.64 16.88
C HIS A 281 -8.53 -6.26 17.03
N LEU A 282 -8.88 -5.37 16.11
CA LEU A 282 -8.52 -3.96 16.20
C LEU A 282 -9.19 -3.29 17.40
N VAL A 283 -8.45 -2.39 18.04
CA VAL A 283 -8.93 -1.62 19.18
C VAL A 283 -9.31 -0.21 18.73
N LYS A 284 -10.45 0.29 19.21
CA LYS A 284 -10.88 1.67 18.97
C LYS A 284 -11.20 2.36 20.30
N LEU A 285 -10.61 3.53 20.50
CA LEU A 285 -10.98 4.45 21.58
C LEU A 285 -12.00 5.46 21.08
N SER A 286 -12.97 5.78 21.93
CA SER A 286 -14.01 6.76 21.66
C SER A 286 -14.33 7.55 22.92
N ALA A 287 -14.46 8.87 22.81
CA ALA A 287 -14.86 9.73 23.92
C ALA A 287 -15.84 10.81 23.43
N PRO A 288 -16.84 11.21 24.23
CA PRO A 288 -17.68 12.35 23.90
C PRO A 288 -16.84 13.60 23.65
N SER A 289 -17.18 14.36 22.60
CA SER A 289 -16.51 15.63 22.31
C SER A 289 -16.73 16.68 23.40
N ASN A 290 -17.79 16.52 24.21
CA ASN A 290 -18.26 17.52 25.17
C ASN A 290 -18.51 18.90 24.55
N SER A 291 -18.70 18.95 23.22
CA SER A 291 -19.01 20.17 22.51
C SER A 291 -20.42 20.63 22.83
N VAL A 292 -20.59 21.93 23.03
CA VAL A 292 -21.92 22.56 23.13
C VAL A 292 -22.66 22.49 21.79
N PHE A 293 -21.93 22.54 20.68
CA PHE A 293 -22.48 22.57 19.32
C PHE A 293 -22.71 21.16 18.76
N PHE A 294 -21.86 20.20 19.11
CA PHE A 294 -21.93 18.82 18.64
C PHE A 294 -21.90 17.80 19.81
N PRO A 295 -22.86 17.85 20.75
CA PRO A 295 -22.81 17.05 21.98
C PRO A 295 -22.88 15.54 21.74
N GLU A 296 -23.48 15.11 20.63
CA GLU A 296 -23.59 13.69 20.24
C GLU A 296 -22.36 13.18 19.47
N PHE A 297 -21.42 14.06 19.10
CA PHE A 297 -20.23 13.66 18.37
C PHE A 297 -19.18 13.08 19.31
N ASN A 298 -18.65 11.92 18.96
CA ASN A 298 -17.53 11.31 19.65
C ASN A 298 -16.23 11.54 18.89
N LEU A 299 -15.21 11.99 19.62
CA LEU A 299 -13.82 11.89 19.17
C LEU A 299 -13.41 10.42 19.19
N VAL A 300 -12.58 10.03 18.22
CA VAL A 300 -12.20 8.63 18.02
C VAL A 300 -10.73 8.50 17.68
N ALA A 301 -10.10 7.44 18.20
CA ALA A 301 -8.77 7.02 17.82
C ALA A 301 -8.81 5.53 17.45
N GLN A 302 -8.42 5.21 16.23
CA GLN A 302 -8.24 3.83 15.78
C GLN A 302 -6.83 3.37 16.16
N LEU A 303 -6.72 2.24 16.84
CA LEU A 303 -5.45 1.64 17.21
C LEU A 303 -5.22 0.35 16.43
N VAL A 304 -4.01 -0.22 16.60
CA VAL A 304 -3.64 -1.56 16.17
C VAL A 304 -4.40 -2.63 16.98
N THR A 305 -4.14 -3.90 16.70
CA THR A 305 -4.80 -5.01 17.38
C THR A 305 -4.46 -5.08 18.87
N LEU A 306 -5.31 -5.76 19.66
CA LEU A 306 -5.10 -5.93 21.10
C LEU A 306 -3.75 -6.59 21.42
N GLY A 307 -3.37 -7.62 20.66
CA GLY A 307 -2.09 -8.30 20.82
C GLY A 307 -0.89 -7.38 20.57
N ASP A 308 -0.98 -6.51 19.57
CA ASP A 308 0.09 -5.54 19.27
C ASP A 308 0.18 -4.45 20.35
N LEU A 309 -0.96 -3.97 20.88
CA LEU A 309 -0.97 -3.04 22.01
C LEU A 309 -0.32 -3.66 23.26
N LYS A 310 -0.58 -4.94 23.51
CA LYS A 310 0.07 -5.68 24.59
C LYS A 310 1.58 -5.74 24.38
N GLN A 311 2.04 -6.01 23.16
CA GLN A 311 3.46 -6.06 22.84
C GLN A 311 4.12 -4.68 23.03
N LEU A 312 3.45 -3.60 22.61
CA LEU A 312 3.92 -2.22 22.78
C LEU A 312 4.01 -1.83 24.26
N ALA A 313 3.11 -2.32 25.12
CA ALA A 313 3.14 -2.12 26.56
C ALA A 313 4.36 -2.79 27.25
N GLY A 314 5.13 -3.59 26.51
CA GLY A 314 6.40 -4.15 26.97
C GLY A 314 6.31 -4.93 28.29
N SER A 315 7.38 -4.87 29.08
CA SER A 315 7.53 -5.65 30.31
C SER A 315 6.88 -5.04 31.54
N ASP A 316 6.61 -3.73 31.54
CA ASP A 316 5.97 -3.05 32.66
C ASP A 316 4.43 -3.12 32.58
N ASN A 317 3.89 -3.62 31.46
CA ASN A 317 2.47 -3.79 31.17
C ASN A 317 1.70 -2.47 31.24
N VAL A 318 2.34 -1.35 30.93
CA VAL A 318 1.71 -0.04 30.87
C VAL A 318 2.00 0.57 29.51
N LEU A 319 0.98 0.66 28.66
CA LEU A 319 1.11 1.37 27.39
C LEU A 319 0.80 2.85 27.60
N THR A 320 1.74 3.70 27.24
CA THR A 320 1.63 5.16 27.30
C THR A 320 1.71 5.78 25.91
N ASP A 321 1.39 7.07 25.82
CA ASP A 321 1.51 7.84 24.58
C ASP A 321 2.95 8.19 24.20
N ASP A 322 3.91 8.08 25.13
CA ASP A 322 5.34 8.12 24.82
C ASP A 322 5.77 6.90 23.97
N GLU A 323 5.10 5.75 24.14
CA GLU A 323 5.37 4.50 23.41
C GLU A 323 4.51 4.39 22.15
N TYR A 324 3.22 4.73 22.25
CA TYR A 324 2.29 4.67 21.13
C TYR A 324 1.32 5.85 21.15
N PHE A 325 1.67 6.93 20.44
CA PHE A 325 0.92 8.19 20.44
C PHE A 325 -0.58 8.05 20.13
N ALA A 326 -0.99 7.05 19.34
CA ALA A 326 -2.39 6.84 18.96
C ALA A 326 -3.32 6.41 20.11
N VAL A 327 -2.81 6.20 21.32
CA VAL A 327 -3.64 6.05 22.54
C VAL A 327 -4.33 7.34 22.99
N ASN A 328 -3.98 8.48 22.39
CA ASN A 328 -4.63 9.77 22.63
C ASN A 328 -5.86 9.94 21.73
N VAL A 329 -6.94 10.49 22.30
CA VAL A 329 -8.20 10.78 21.61
C VAL A 329 -8.37 12.30 21.48
N SER A 330 -8.22 12.80 20.26
CA SER A 330 -8.27 14.22 19.93
C SER A 330 -8.86 14.49 18.54
N SER A 331 -8.99 15.78 18.19
CA SER A 331 -9.33 16.22 16.83
C SER A 331 -8.34 15.66 15.80
N PHE A 332 -7.05 15.53 16.15
CA PHE A 332 -6.03 14.92 15.30
C PHE A 332 -6.26 13.43 15.06
N SER A 333 -6.41 12.63 16.12
CA SER A 333 -6.70 11.20 15.98
C SER A 333 -8.02 10.93 15.25
N THR A 334 -8.99 11.84 15.43
CA THR A 334 -10.30 11.77 14.78
C THR A 334 -10.16 12.10 13.29
N ALA A 335 -9.44 13.16 12.94
CA ALA A 335 -9.14 13.50 11.56
C ALA A 335 -8.48 12.32 10.83
N LEU A 336 -7.45 11.71 11.44
CA LEU A 336 -6.80 10.50 10.92
C LEU A 336 -7.81 9.37 10.67
N PHE A 337 -8.64 9.03 11.66
CA PHE A 337 -9.64 7.97 11.52
C PHE A 337 -10.60 8.24 10.36
N TYR A 338 -11.06 9.49 10.19
CA TYR A 338 -11.97 9.82 9.10
C TYR A 338 -11.29 9.86 7.73
N MET A 339 -9.97 9.97 7.67
CA MET A 339 -9.18 9.93 6.44
C MET A 339 -8.75 8.52 6.01
N PHE A 340 -9.02 7.49 6.81
CA PHE A 340 -8.73 6.10 6.43
C PHE A 340 -9.57 5.66 5.23
N ASP A 341 -8.90 5.07 4.25
CA ASP A 341 -9.53 4.48 3.07
C ASP A 341 -10.42 3.31 3.51
N SER A 342 -11.70 3.37 3.14
CA SER A 342 -12.69 2.31 3.34
C SER A 342 -12.61 1.66 4.74
N LYS A 343 -13.03 2.39 5.77
CA LYS A 343 -13.01 1.96 7.20
C LYS A 343 -13.50 0.53 7.45
N ASP A 344 -14.43 0.04 6.64
CA ASP A 344 -14.97 -1.33 6.72
C ASP A 344 -13.94 -2.42 6.35
N SER A 345 -12.80 -2.06 5.78
CA SER A 345 -11.70 -2.95 5.37
C SER A 345 -10.55 -3.01 6.38
N LEU A 346 -10.62 -2.21 7.46
CA LEU A 346 -9.65 -2.22 8.53
C LEU A 346 -9.85 -3.48 9.39
N THR A 347 -9.00 -4.47 9.19
CA THR A 347 -9.07 -5.75 9.91
C THR A 347 -7.74 -6.13 10.58
N THR A 348 -6.63 -5.49 10.22
CA THR A 348 -5.29 -5.82 10.73
C THR A 348 -4.51 -4.56 11.08
N SER A 349 -3.50 -4.70 11.94
CA SER A 349 -2.57 -3.60 12.25
C SER A 349 -1.81 -3.12 11.02
N GLU A 350 -1.50 -4.01 10.08
CA GLU A 350 -0.86 -3.65 8.81
C GLU A 350 -1.75 -2.71 7.99
N HIS A 351 -3.08 -2.95 7.93
CA HIS A 351 -4.00 -2.02 7.26
C HIS A 351 -4.03 -0.65 7.95
N VAL A 352 -4.02 -0.62 9.29
CA VAL A 352 -3.99 0.64 10.05
C VAL A 352 -2.70 1.41 9.79
N THR A 353 -1.55 0.76 9.86
CA THR A 353 -0.23 1.38 9.60
C THR A 353 -0.12 1.86 8.15
N ALA A 354 -0.53 1.04 7.18
CA ALA A 354 -0.51 1.42 5.76
C ALA A 354 -1.41 2.63 5.46
N ASN A 355 -2.54 2.77 6.15
CA ASN A 355 -3.38 3.97 6.02
C ASN A 355 -2.68 5.22 6.57
N TYR A 356 -2.04 5.13 7.74
CA TYR A 356 -1.22 6.24 8.27
C TYR A 356 -0.07 6.63 7.34
N GLU A 357 0.54 5.66 6.66
CA GLU A 357 1.57 5.90 5.66
C GLU A 357 1.05 6.76 4.49
N ASN A 358 -0.16 6.50 3.99
CA ASN A 358 -0.68 7.20 2.82
C ASN A 358 -1.26 8.60 3.08
N ILE A 359 -1.46 8.98 4.35
CA ILE A 359 -2.06 10.27 4.72
C ILE A 359 -1.00 11.36 4.87
N SER A 360 -1.17 12.48 4.16
CA SER A 360 -0.34 13.68 4.34
C SER A 360 -0.58 14.32 5.70
N PHE A 361 0.51 14.58 6.43
CA PHE A 361 0.46 15.20 7.75
C PHE A 361 -0.24 16.56 7.75
N GLU A 362 0.02 17.39 6.74
CA GLU A 362 -0.56 18.72 6.64
C GLU A 362 -2.07 18.69 6.39
N ILE A 363 -2.53 17.76 5.57
CA ILE A 363 -3.97 17.59 5.31
C ILE A 363 -4.67 17.14 6.60
N VAL A 364 -4.07 16.21 7.34
CA VAL A 364 -4.68 15.80 8.60
C VAL A 364 -4.65 16.91 9.64
N THR A 365 -3.62 17.75 9.67
CA THR A 365 -3.58 18.95 10.52
C THR A 365 -4.69 19.94 10.13
N LEU A 366 -4.89 20.20 8.84
CA LEU A 366 -5.95 21.10 8.37
C LEU A 366 -7.32 20.60 8.81
N ARG A 367 -7.56 19.29 8.62
CA ARG A 367 -8.80 18.64 9.04
C ARG A 367 -8.98 18.62 10.56
N ALA A 368 -7.92 18.34 11.31
CA ALA A 368 -7.93 18.36 12.77
C ALA A 368 -8.24 19.78 13.29
N THR A 369 -7.66 20.80 12.67
CA THR A 369 -7.92 22.22 12.96
C THR A 369 -9.39 22.55 12.74
N MET A 370 -9.96 22.15 11.60
CA MET A 370 -11.38 22.32 11.30
C MET A 370 -12.28 21.62 12.33
N ILE A 371 -11.95 20.37 12.71
CA ILE A 371 -12.69 19.63 13.74
C ILE A 371 -12.62 20.37 15.09
N ASP A 372 -11.43 20.79 15.53
CA ASP A 372 -11.24 21.50 16.80
C ASP A 372 -12.07 22.80 16.84
N MET A 373 -12.03 23.60 15.78
CA MET A 373 -12.83 24.81 15.63
C MET A 373 -14.33 24.52 15.76
N LEU A 374 -14.85 23.50 15.05
CA LEU A 374 -16.27 23.13 15.08
C LEU A 374 -16.73 22.68 16.46
N LEU A 375 -15.89 21.97 17.20
CA LEU A 375 -16.22 21.51 18.54
C LEU A 375 -16.25 22.65 19.58
N GLY A 376 -15.74 23.83 19.22
CA GLY A 376 -15.78 25.05 20.02
C GLY A 376 -14.41 25.68 20.24
N GLY A 377 -13.32 24.99 19.87
CA GLY A 377 -11.92 25.43 19.86
C GLY A 377 -11.51 26.35 21.02
N ASN A 378 -10.52 27.21 20.75
CA ASN A 378 -10.17 28.35 21.61
C ASN A 378 -11.09 29.57 21.41
N SER A 379 -11.91 29.58 20.35
CA SER A 379 -12.70 30.74 19.91
C SER A 379 -14.12 30.78 20.49
N GLY A 380 -14.62 29.68 21.08
CA GLY A 380 -15.93 29.60 21.73
C GLY A 380 -17.12 29.93 20.83
N SER A 381 -16.92 29.90 19.51
CA SER A 381 -17.86 30.42 18.51
C SER A 381 -18.54 29.29 17.72
N ALA A 382 -19.80 29.51 17.33
CA ALA A 382 -20.53 28.58 16.48
C ALA A 382 -20.17 28.83 15.01
N PHE A 383 -19.55 27.86 14.36
CA PHE A 383 -19.33 27.89 12.91
C PHE A 383 -20.46 27.16 12.20
N ALA A 384 -21.06 27.80 11.19
CA ALA A 384 -22.15 27.20 10.44
C ALA A 384 -21.61 26.05 9.56
N LEU A 385 -22.20 24.86 9.71
CA LEU A 385 -21.94 23.73 8.82
C LEU A 385 -22.38 24.04 7.38
N PRO A 386 -21.81 23.32 6.39
CA PRO A 386 -22.26 23.46 5.02
C PRO A 386 -23.75 23.18 4.83
N THR A 387 -24.36 23.85 3.86
CA THR A 387 -25.78 23.70 3.53
C THR A 387 -26.11 22.23 3.19
N GLY A 388 -27.08 21.67 3.92
CA GLY A 388 -27.50 20.27 3.79
C GLY A 388 -26.75 19.29 4.73
N ILE A 389 -25.72 19.76 5.42
CA ILE A 389 -24.99 18.98 6.43
C ILE A 389 -25.51 19.34 7.83
N THR A 390 -25.93 18.32 8.57
CA THR A 390 -26.56 18.49 9.89
C THR A 390 -25.77 17.87 11.03
N THR A 391 -24.83 16.98 10.73
CA THR A 391 -23.96 16.34 11.72
C THR A 391 -22.49 16.40 11.30
N MET A 392 -21.59 16.30 12.29
CA MET A 392 -20.15 16.23 12.03
C MET A 392 -19.76 14.97 11.24
N GLU A 393 -20.45 13.86 11.50
CA GLU A 393 -20.21 12.60 10.78
C GLU A 393 -20.57 12.72 9.29
N GLN A 394 -21.65 13.43 8.96
CA GLN A 394 -22.01 13.72 7.56
C GLN A 394 -20.96 14.59 6.87
N LEU A 395 -20.36 15.55 7.57
CA LEU A 395 -19.26 16.37 7.04
C LEU A 395 -18.03 15.51 6.77
N LEU A 396 -17.56 14.78 7.80
CA LEU A 396 -16.27 14.06 7.77
C LEU A 396 -16.27 12.80 6.90
N THR A 397 -17.43 12.34 6.44
CA THR A 397 -17.54 11.20 5.50
C THR A 397 -17.69 11.63 4.05
N ASN A 398 -17.76 12.94 3.76
CA ASN A 398 -17.83 13.46 2.40
C ASN A 398 -16.58 14.28 2.06
N GLU A 399 -15.60 13.63 1.41
CA GLU A 399 -14.30 14.24 1.06
C GLU A 399 -14.39 15.52 0.23
N ASN A 400 -15.40 15.64 -0.63
CA ASN A 400 -15.56 16.84 -1.45
C ASN A 400 -16.06 18.03 -0.62
N ILE A 401 -17.06 17.80 0.24
CA ILE A 401 -17.63 18.86 1.08
C ILE A 401 -16.65 19.26 2.18
N VAL A 402 -15.96 18.31 2.81
CA VAL A 402 -14.99 18.62 3.87
C VAL A 402 -13.82 19.45 3.34
N ARG A 403 -13.30 19.15 2.14
CA ARG A 403 -12.22 19.95 1.52
C ARG A 403 -12.65 21.38 1.21
N GLU A 404 -13.85 21.55 0.65
CA GLU A 404 -14.40 22.90 0.42
C GLU A 404 -14.58 23.67 1.73
N PHE A 405 -15.05 22.98 2.77
CA PHE A 405 -15.23 23.57 4.09
C PHE A 405 -13.89 23.88 4.79
N GLU A 406 -12.87 23.04 4.63
CA GLU A 406 -11.50 23.30 5.09
C GLU A 406 -10.95 24.58 4.46
N THR A 407 -11.12 24.77 3.14
CA THR A 407 -10.73 26.00 2.43
C THR A 407 -11.50 27.21 2.96
N ARG A 408 -12.83 27.10 3.09
CA ARG A 408 -13.66 28.17 3.68
C ARG A 408 -13.17 28.55 5.08
N MET A 409 -12.90 27.56 5.92
CA MET A 409 -12.47 27.80 7.30
C MET A 409 -11.10 28.48 7.36
N HIS A 410 -10.17 28.03 6.53
CA HIS A 410 -8.84 28.63 6.40
C HIS A 410 -8.91 30.08 5.90
N ASP A 411 -9.75 30.37 4.91
CA ASP A 411 -9.77 31.68 4.24
C ASP A 411 -10.66 32.72 4.94
N VAL A 412 -11.78 32.30 5.53
CA VAL A 412 -12.74 33.21 6.19
C VAL A 412 -12.41 33.39 7.67
N TYR A 413 -11.87 32.37 8.32
CA TYR A 413 -11.58 32.34 9.77
C TYR A 413 -10.09 32.07 10.01
N ALA A 414 -9.22 32.69 9.22
CA ALA A 414 -7.77 32.45 9.21
C ALA A 414 -7.13 32.62 10.60
N LEU A 415 -7.57 33.62 11.37
CA LEU A 415 -7.06 33.86 12.72
C LEU A 415 -7.45 32.73 13.67
N GLU A 416 -8.74 32.37 13.71
CA GLU A 416 -9.24 31.30 14.56
C GLU A 416 -8.68 29.93 14.16
N ALA A 417 -8.47 29.70 12.86
CA ALA A 417 -7.81 28.51 12.34
C ALA A 417 -6.35 28.44 12.79
N SER A 418 -5.61 29.56 12.72
CA SER A 418 -4.23 29.63 13.22
C SER A 418 -4.14 29.37 14.72
N GLU A 419 -5.04 29.96 15.51
CA GLU A 419 -5.08 29.75 16.97
C GLU A 419 -5.43 28.30 17.34
N SER A 420 -6.37 27.69 16.62
CA SER A 420 -6.79 26.30 16.85
C SER A 420 -5.69 25.31 16.43
N ALA A 421 -5.03 25.56 15.30
CA ALA A 421 -3.88 24.76 14.87
C ALA A 421 -2.78 24.80 15.95
N GLN A 422 -2.41 25.99 16.44
CA GLN A 422 -1.42 26.14 17.51
C GLN A 422 -1.81 25.40 18.80
N ALA A 423 -3.10 25.38 19.15
CA ALA A 423 -3.60 24.64 20.30
C ALA A 423 -3.39 23.12 20.15
N ILE A 424 -3.69 22.58 18.97
CA ILE A 424 -3.43 21.18 18.64
C ILE A 424 -1.93 20.88 18.80
N PHE A 425 -1.05 21.72 18.26
CA PHE A 425 0.41 21.54 18.37
C PHE A 425 1.01 21.76 19.76
N THR A 426 0.21 22.12 20.76
CA THR A 426 0.66 22.21 22.16
C THR A 426 0.02 21.16 23.05
N THR A 427 -1.11 20.58 22.63
CA THR A 427 -1.88 19.60 23.41
C THR A 427 -1.74 18.18 22.87
N ASP A 428 -1.54 18.00 21.55
CA ASP A 428 -1.30 16.75 20.84
C ASP A 428 0.18 16.59 20.44
N ILE A 429 1.08 16.64 21.44
CA ILE A 429 2.51 16.47 21.19
C ILE A 429 3.02 15.12 21.69
N ALA A 430 3.80 14.46 20.85
CA ALA A 430 4.68 13.37 21.23
C ALA A 430 6.05 13.95 21.60
N LYS A 431 6.66 13.47 22.68
CA LYS A 431 7.99 13.95 23.07
C LYS A 431 9.02 13.60 22.00
N PHE A 432 9.89 14.55 21.67
CA PHE A 432 11.03 14.26 20.81
C PHE A 432 12.00 13.31 21.56
N PRO A 433 12.50 12.24 20.92
CA PRO A 433 13.40 11.29 21.58
C PRO A 433 14.67 11.96 22.11
N GLN A 434 15.17 11.46 23.24
CA GLN A 434 16.47 11.91 23.76
C GLN A 434 17.59 11.61 22.75
N ILE A 435 18.56 12.52 22.66
CA ILE A 435 19.72 12.41 21.75
C ILE A 435 20.93 11.96 22.57
N ASP A 436 21.14 10.65 22.64
CA ASP A 436 22.21 9.99 23.38
C ASP A 436 23.52 9.80 22.57
N SER A 437 23.41 9.95 21.26
CA SER A 437 24.44 9.75 20.24
C SER A 437 24.32 10.84 19.18
N THR A 438 25.39 11.10 18.41
CA THR A 438 25.31 12.08 17.33
C THR A 438 24.30 11.62 16.28
N LYS A 439 23.25 12.41 16.06
CA LYS A 439 22.21 12.16 15.07
C LYS A 439 22.48 12.96 13.80
N GLN A 440 22.22 12.33 12.67
CA GLN A 440 22.30 12.95 11.35
C GLN A 440 20.89 12.96 10.78
N LEU A 441 20.19 14.08 10.89
CA LEU A 441 18.78 14.18 10.52
C LEU A 441 18.60 14.89 9.18
N VAL A 442 17.55 14.52 8.46
CA VAL A 442 17.01 15.25 7.32
C VAL A 442 15.61 15.75 7.66
N PHE A 443 15.35 17.01 7.37
CA PHE A 443 13.99 17.58 7.43
C PHE A 443 13.41 17.62 6.02
N SER A 444 12.24 17.02 5.85
CA SER A 444 11.44 17.07 4.63
C SER A 444 10.12 17.81 4.87
N PRO A 445 9.84 18.92 4.17
CA PRO A 445 8.54 19.59 4.25
C PRO A 445 7.42 18.80 3.55
N THR A 446 6.15 19.07 3.90
CA THR A 446 4.97 18.37 3.34
C THR A 446 4.36 19.01 2.07
N ILE A 447 4.15 20.34 1.95
CA ILE A 447 3.52 20.98 0.75
C ILE A 447 4.05 22.42 0.42
N ILE A 448 4.09 22.70 -0.90
CA ILE A 448 3.99 23.93 -1.76
C ILE A 448 4.22 25.34 -1.18
N THR A 449 5.25 25.57 -0.37
CA THR A 449 5.96 26.86 -0.47
C THR A 449 7.45 26.59 -0.66
N ARG A 450 8.25 27.65 -0.76
CA ARG A 450 9.71 27.60 -0.93
C ARG A 450 10.45 27.02 0.28
N SER A 451 9.80 26.10 0.99
CA SER A 451 10.30 25.43 2.16
C SER A 451 11.42 24.50 1.76
N VAL A 452 12.56 24.74 2.39
CA VAL A 452 13.84 24.14 2.06
C VAL A 452 14.04 22.87 2.86
N GLY A 453 14.44 21.79 2.19
CA GLY A 453 15.01 20.63 2.86
C GLY A 453 16.21 21.03 3.72
N ARG A 454 16.43 20.31 4.83
CA ARG A 454 17.51 20.63 5.77
C ARG A 454 18.30 19.38 6.13
N HIS A 455 19.62 19.50 6.21
CA HIS A 455 20.48 18.51 6.89
C HIS A 455 20.87 19.04 8.26
N LEU A 456 20.67 18.24 9.31
CA LEU A 456 20.99 18.59 10.69
C LEU A 456 21.97 17.57 11.27
N THR A 457 22.98 18.06 11.97
CA THR A 457 23.81 17.23 12.87
C THR A 457 23.52 17.66 14.29
N LEU A 458 23.07 16.74 15.15
CA LEU A 458 22.81 17.02 16.56
C LEU A 458 23.70 16.13 17.43
N ASN A 459 24.62 16.74 18.18
CA ASN A 459 25.55 16.03 19.08
C ASN A 459 25.00 15.97 20.50
N PRO A 460 25.23 14.90 21.28
CA PRO A 460 24.69 14.73 22.64
C PRO A 460 25.05 15.83 23.64
N ASN A 461 26.08 16.63 23.34
CA ASN A 461 26.52 17.77 24.16
C ASN A 461 25.70 19.06 23.91
N GLY A 462 24.58 18.99 23.19
CA GLY A 462 23.73 20.14 22.87
C GLY A 462 24.27 21.03 21.76
N THR A 463 25.28 20.60 21.01
CA THR A 463 25.81 21.34 19.85
C THR A 463 25.45 20.63 18.55
N GLY A 464 25.55 21.33 17.42
CA GLY A 464 25.21 20.78 16.13
C GLY A 464 25.57 21.68 14.96
N SER A 465 25.09 21.32 13.79
CA SER A 465 25.16 22.14 12.57
C SER A 465 23.92 21.93 11.70
N ILE A 466 23.65 22.90 10.84
CA ILE A 466 22.60 22.83 9.82
C ILE A 466 23.19 23.16 8.45
N VAL A 467 22.68 22.51 7.41
CA VAL A 467 22.93 22.83 6.00
C VAL A 467 21.59 22.97 5.29
N LEU A 468 21.42 24.06 4.54
CA LEU A 468 20.20 24.40 3.81
C LEU A 468 20.36 24.15 2.30
N GLU A 469 19.28 24.40 1.55
CA GLU A 469 19.26 24.18 0.11
C GLU A 469 20.25 25.07 -0.65
N ASN A 470 20.39 26.34 -0.29
CA ASN A 470 21.36 27.22 -0.93
C ASN A 470 22.83 26.92 -0.53
N GLY A 471 23.07 25.88 0.27
CA GLY A 471 24.39 25.48 0.76
C GLY A 471 24.92 26.35 1.89
N ASN A 472 24.13 27.31 2.36
CA ASN A 472 24.44 28.02 3.59
C ASN A 472 24.42 27.02 4.74
N SER A 473 25.38 27.19 5.64
CA SER A 473 25.52 26.36 6.82
C SER A 473 25.95 27.19 8.01
N THR A 474 25.54 26.76 9.20
CA THR A 474 25.99 27.36 10.46
C THR A 474 26.00 26.31 11.56
N GLY A 475 26.80 26.56 12.60
CA GLY A 475 26.71 25.80 13.83
C GLY A 475 25.42 26.17 14.58
N LEU A 476 24.94 25.26 15.41
CA LEU A 476 23.79 25.50 16.27
C LEU A 476 23.98 24.89 17.65
N THR A 477 23.17 25.33 18.60
CA THR A 477 22.88 24.60 19.83
C THR A 477 21.46 24.07 19.80
N TRP A 478 21.23 22.99 20.52
CA TRP A 478 19.91 22.37 20.60
C TRP A 478 19.60 21.93 22.03
N GLN A 479 18.31 21.90 22.37
CA GLN A 479 17.80 21.32 23.61
C GLN A 479 16.40 20.77 23.39
N ILE A 480 16.03 19.75 24.16
CA ILE A 480 14.63 19.32 24.28
C ILE A 480 14.03 20.08 25.47
N ASN A 481 13.00 20.86 25.23
CA ASN A 481 12.37 21.68 26.27
C ASN A 481 11.55 20.82 27.25
N GLU A 482 10.98 21.43 28.30
CA GLU A 482 10.18 20.71 29.32
C GLU A 482 8.91 20.06 28.74
N LEU A 483 8.42 20.56 27.60
CA LEU A 483 7.28 20.00 26.87
C LEU A 483 7.68 18.87 25.92
N GLY A 484 8.98 18.59 25.75
CA GLY A 484 9.48 17.56 24.83
C GLY A 484 9.75 18.05 23.41
N ASN A 485 9.69 19.35 23.12
CA ASN A 485 9.95 19.89 21.78
C ASN A 485 11.45 20.11 21.54
N LEU A 486 11.89 19.88 20.30
CA LEU A 486 13.28 20.13 19.90
C LEU A 486 13.46 21.60 19.54
N LYS A 487 14.16 22.35 20.40
CA LYS A 487 14.52 23.75 20.15
C LYS A 487 15.92 23.84 19.55
N LEU A 488 16.05 24.56 18.44
CA LEU A 488 17.28 24.82 17.72
C LEU A 488 17.63 26.31 17.81
N VAL A 489 18.89 26.63 18.11
CA VAL A 489 19.41 28.00 18.18
C VAL A 489 20.65 28.11 17.30
N TYR A 490 20.54 28.85 16.20
CA TYR A 490 21.65 29.04 15.27
C TYR A 490 22.71 30.00 15.84
N ASN A 491 23.99 29.66 15.66
CA ASN A 491 25.10 30.47 16.17
C ASN A 491 25.23 31.80 15.42
N THR A 492 24.87 31.79 14.14
CA THR A 492 24.79 32.97 13.28
C THR A 492 23.51 32.90 12.47
N PRO A 493 22.96 34.06 12.07
CA PRO A 493 21.88 34.09 11.10
C PRO A 493 22.25 33.39 9.80
N ILE A 494 21.28 32.76 9.16
CA ILE A 494 21.42 32.05 7.91
C ILE A 494 20.42 32.62 6.88
N THR A 495 20.92 33.06 5.73
CA THR A 495 20.04 33.65 4.70
C THR A 495 19.22 32.56 4.03
N LEU A 496 17.89 32.70 4.03
CA LEU A 496 16.94 31.88 3.28
C LEU A 496 16.56 32.63 2.01
N ARG A 497 16.91 32.15 0.83
CA ARG A 497 16.56 32.87 -0.40
C ARG A 497 15.12 32.59 -0.82
N ASN A 498 14.16 33.09 -0.07
CA ASN A 498 12.77 33.17 -0.49
C ASN A 498 12.56 34.52 -1.18
N ASP A 499 12.48 34.49 -2.51
CA ASP A 499 11.98 35.58 -3.38
C ASP A 499 12.88 36.73 -3.83
N LEU A 500 12.69 37.08 -5.11
CA LEU A 500 13.13 38.30 -5.78
C LEU A 500 11.86 39.10 -6.11
N TYR A 501 11.27 39.80 -5.13
CA TYR A 501 10.20 40.74 -5.45
C TYR A 501 10.84 42.05 -5.97
N ALA A 502 10.78 42.26 -7.28
CA ALA A 502 11.01 43.59 -7.85
C ALA A 502 9.76 44.45 -7.62
N VAL A 503 9.61 45.00 -6.42
CA VAL A 503 8.57 46.02 -6.16
C VAL A 503 9.13 47.38 -6.61
N ASP A 504 8.50 47.99 -7.61
CA ASP A 504 8.63 49.40 -7.95
C ASP A 504 10.06 49.98 -8.03
N GLY A 505 10.95 49.29 -8.77
CA GLY A 505 12.28 49.83 -9.07
C GLY A 505 13.20 50.05 -7.86
N ARG A 506 12.99 49.31 -6.76
CA ARG A 506 13.83 49.30 -5.55
C ARG A 506 14.62 47.97 -5.42
N PRO A 507 15.75 47.96 -4.68
CA PRO A 507 16.69 46.83 -4.66
C PRO A 507 16.05 45.55 -4.09
N GLU A 508 16.55 44.40 -4.55
CA GLU A 508 16.18 43.05 -4.13
C GLU A 508 16.01 42.95 -2.60
N VAL A 509 14.83 42.52 -2.14
CA VAL A 509 14.55 42.18 -0.74
C VAL A 509 14.66 40.66 -0.59
N VAL A 510 15.35 40.19 0.44
CA VAL A 510 15.58 38.75 0.71
C VAL A 510 15.19 38.45 2.15
N ASP A 511 14.57 37.30 2.41
CA ASP A 511 14.34 36.81 3.77
C ASP A 511 15.65 36.29 4.40
N GLU A 512 15.88 36.59 5.68
CA GLU A 512 16.97 36.00 6.45
C GLU A 512 16.38 35.27 7.66
N GLN A 513 16.81 34.03 7.89
CA GLN A 513 16.45 33.26 9.07
C GLN A 513 17.49 33.44 10.15
N ILE A 514 17.13 34.00 11.30
CA ILE A 514 18.14 34.66 12.13
C ILE A 514 18.23 34.08 13.51
N LEU A 515 17.11 33.78 14.17
CA LEU A 515 17.11 33.54 15.60
C LEU A 515 16.07 32.49 15.95
N THR A 516 16.49 31.24 15.94
CA THR A 516 15.78 30.09 16.53
C THR A 516 14.63 29.49 15.72
N SER A 517 14.62 28.15 15.70
CA SER A 517 13.50 27.33 15.24
C SER A 517 13.12 26.35 16.34
N GLU A 518 11.84 26.01 16.45
CA GLU A 518 11.34 25.01 17.39
C GLU A 518 10.49 23.98 16.64
N PHE A 519 10.85 22.70 16.80
CA PHE A 519 10.16 21.59 16.18
C PHE A 519 9.21 20.93 17.18
N TYR A 520 7.91 21.04 16.88
CA TYR A 520 6.79 20.49 17.62
C TYR A 520 6.46 19.11 17.05
N ASN A 521 6.93 18.07 17.72
CA ASN A 521 6.69 16.69 17.31
C ASN A 521 5.27 16.29 17.73
N VAL A 522 4.43 15.93 16.74
CA VAL A 522 3.05 15.51 17.00
C VAL A 522 3.00 14.01 17.11
N PHE A 523 3.48 13.30 16.09
CA PHE A 523 3.48 11.85 16.08
C PHE A 523 4.65 11.31 15.27
N SER A 524 4.93 10.03 15.45
CA SER A 524 5.94 9.33 14.66
C SER A 524 5.24 8.46 13.62
N ARG A 525 5.74 8.47 12.39
CA ARG A 525 5.38 7.54 11.34
C ARG A 525 6.63 6.77 10.97
N ASP A 526 6.63 5.48 11.24
CA ASP A 526 7.83 4.64 11.20
C ASP A 526 8.99 5.30 11.96
N LYS A 527 10.02 5.70 11.22
CA LYS A 527 11.24 6.31 11.74
C LYS A 527 11.27 7.83 11.58
N THR A 528 10.23 8.40 10.98
CA THR A 528 10.09 9.84 10.75
C THR A 528 9.26 10.47 11.86
N LYS A 529 9.77 11.56 12.43
CA LYS A 529 9.07 12.38 13.43
C LYS A 529 8.33 13.49 12.72
N HIS A 530 7.01 13.40 12.66
CA HIS A 530 6.16 14.35 11.96
C HIS A 530 5.71 15.47 12.89
N GLY A 531 5.76 16.69 12.39
CA GLY A 531 5.55 17.85 13.22
C GLY A 531 5.61 19.16 12.45
N MET A 532 5.53 20.24 13.22
CA MET A 532 5.60 21.60 12.74
C MET A 532 6.91 22.24 13.20
N MET A 533 7.65 22.85 12.28
CA MET A 533 8.82 23.68 12.57
C MET A 533 8.39 25.14 12.59
N ASN A 534 8.38 25.78 13.76
CA ASN A 534 8.17 27.21 13.88
C ASN A 534 9.51 27.94 13.82
N GLU A 535 9.58 28.96 12.98
CA GLU A 535 10.81 29.67 12.65
C GLU A 535 10.65 31.17 12.83
N GLU A 536 11.66 31.80 13.44
CA GLU A 536 11.72 33.26 13.54
C GLU A 536 12.60 33.84 12.41
N LEU A 537 11.98 34.71 11.60
CA LEU A 537 12.54 35.29 10.38
C LEU A 537 12.62 36.82 10.48
N ARG A 538 13.52 37.43 9.70
CA ARG A 538 13.51 38.88 9.41
C ARG A 538 13.66 39.12 7.91
N ARG A 539 13.20 40.27 7.39
CA ARG A 539 13.50 40.70 6.01
C ARG A 539 14.68 41.63 5.98
N VAL A 540 15.56 41.48 5.00
CA VAL A 540 16.65 42.43 4.72
C VAL A 540 16.66 42.89 3.27
N ASP A 541 17.19 44.10 3.03
CA ASP A 541 17.48 44.58 1.68
C ASP A 541 18.79 43.97 1.13
N GLY A 542 19.08 44.17 -0.15
CA GLY A 542 20.31 43.70 -0.80
C GLY A 542 21.63 44.26 -0.21
N ASN A 543 21.60 45.17 0.76
CA ASN A 543 22.77 45.62 1.53
C ASN A 543 22.83 45.00 2.95
N GLY A 544 21.88 44.14 3.31
CA GLY A 544 21.77 43.51 4.62
C GLY A 544 21.11 44.38 5.69
N ASN A 545 20.44 45.48 5.32
CA ASN A 545 19.69 46.30 6.29
C ASN A 545 18.33 45.66 6.55
N VAL A 546 17.92 45.63 7.82
CA VAL A 546 16.60 45.09 8.22
C VAL A 546 15.47 45.95 7.66
N VAL A 547 14.57 45.32 6.91
CA VAL A 547 13.34 45.90 6.34
C VAL A 547 12.12 45.54 7.19
N THR A 548 12.09 44.33 7.74
CA THR A 548 11.05 43.85 8.67
C THR A 548 11.75 43.17 9.83
N GLU A 549 11.47 43.61 11.07
CA GLU A 549 12.26 43.20 12.25
C GLU A 549 12.17 41.72 12.57
N TYR A 550 10.98 41.20 12.92
CA TYR A 550 10.78 39.79 13.24
C TYR A 550 9.36 39.35 12.92
N TYR A 551 9.21 38.20 12.26
CA TYR A 551 7.94 37.50 12.08
C TYR A 551 8.15 35.98 12.19
N GLN A 552 7.06 35.27 12.49
CA GLN A 552 7.08 33.81 12.64
C GLN A 552 6.53 33.15 11.38
N GLN A 553 7.11 32.02 10.99
CA GLN A 553 6.61 31.15 9.94
C GLN A 553 6.58 29.71 10.46
N SER A 554 5.58 28.95 10.03
CA SER A 554 5.44 27.53 10.38
C SER A 554 5.61 26.67 9.14
N GLU A 555 6.46 25.64 9.22
CA GLU A 555 6.65 24.63 8.17
C GLU A 555 6.20 23.26 8.68
N PHE A 556 5.27 22.61 7.98
CA PHE A 556 4.89 21.23 8.27
C PHE A 556 5.86 20.27 7.60
N GLY A 557 6.28 19.22 8.31
CA GLY A 557 7.28 18.30 7.79
C GLY A 557 7.62 17.14 8.70
N GLY A 558 8.65 16.39 8.31
CA GLY A 558 9.16 15.25 9.03
C GLY A 558 10.68 15.31 9.22
N LEU A 559 11.14 14.98 10.43
CA LEU A 559 12.55 14.74 10.74
C LEU A 559 12.84 13.24 10.70
N THR A 560 13.79 12.83 9.85
CA THR A 560 14.20 11.43 9.69
C THR A 560 15.70 11.31 9.95
N ASP A 561 16.16 10.33 10.72
CA ASP A 561 17.59 10.04 10.78
C ASP A 561 18.06 9.42 9.44
N LYS A 562 19.19 9.89 8.92
CA LYS A 562 19.80 9.41 7.66
C LYS A 562 20.03 7.90 7.67
N GLN A 563 20.35 7.33 8.83
CA GLN A 563 20.53 5.88 8.96
C GLN A 563 19.21 5.12 8.78
N ASP A 564 18.11 5.79 9.11
CA ASP A 564 16.77 5.24 9.20
C ASP A 564 15.96 5.42 7.90
N ALA A 565 16.34 6.38 7.05
CA ALA A 565 15.81 6.55 5.71
C ALA A 565 15.72 5.22 4.94
N ASP A 566 14.63 5.04 4.17
CA ASP A 566 14.34 3.80 3.46
C ASP A 566 15.44 3.46 2.45
N LYS A 567 15.74 2.15 2.36
CA LYS A 567 16.82 1.64 1.52
C LYS A 567 16.28 1.06 0.23
N LEU A 568 16.98 1.37 -0.87
CA LEU A 568 16.67 0.85 -2.19
C LEU A 568 17.49 -0.41 -2.48
N ILE A 569 16.95 -1.26 -3.37
CA ILE A 569 17.59 -2.51 -3.77
C ILE A 569 18.15 -2.34 -5.18
N ALA A 570 19.40 -2.75 -5.40
CA ALA A 570 20.11 -2.53 -6.66
C ALA A 570 19.39 -3.10 -7.90
N ALA A 571 18.67 -4.21 -7.75
CA ALA A 571 17.90 -4.83 -8.83
C ALA A 571 16.74 -3.96 -9.32
N ASP A 572 16.22 -3.07 -8.46
CA ASP A 572 15.06 -2.23 -8.74
C ASP A 572 15.45 -0.84 -9.26
N ILE A 573 16.74 -0.52 -9.29
CA ILE A 573 17.22 0.80 -9.74
C ILE A 573 17.21 0.96 -11.26
N PRO A 574 17.69 0.00 -12.10
CA PRO A 574 17.72 0.20 -13.54
C PRO A 574 16.35 0.54 -14.14
N GLY A 575 16.35 1.51 -15.06
CA GLY A 575 15.14 2.03 -15.71
C GLY A 575 15.15 3.54 -15.86
N VAL A 576 14.03 4.08 -16.32
CA VAL A 576 13.80 5.52 -16.45
C VAL A 576 13.13 6.03 -15.18
N TRP A 577 13.68 7.10 -14.63
CA TRP A 577 13.19 7.80 -13.46
C TRP A 577 12.93 9.25 -13.81
N VAL A 578 11.91 9.82 -13.20
CA VAL A 578 11.71 11.26 -13.13
C VAL A 578 12.03 11.67 -11.71
N ILE A 579 12.99 12.57 -11.54
CA ILE A 579 13.49 12.97 -10.23
C ILE A 579 13.38 14.49 -10.16
N ASP A 580 12.65 14.97 -9.18
CA ASP A 580 12.49 16.39 -8.88
C ASP A 580 13.83 16.99 -8.40
N ASP A 581 14.10 18.26 -8.72
CA ASP A 581 15.16 19.05 -8.10
C ASP A 581 16.59 18.45 -8.13
N VAL A 582 17.15 18.19 -9.32
CA VAL A 582 18.40 17.41 -9.39
C VAL A 582 19.63 18.10 -9.98
N PHE A 583 19.53 19.05 -10.89
CA PHE A 583 20.74 19.50 -11.60
C PHE A 583 20.81 20.99 -11.87
N THR A 584 20.00 21.78 -11.18
CA THR A 584 20.08 23.22 -11.36
C THR A 584 21.35 23.78 -10.72
N PRO A 585 22.12 24.63 -11.43
CA PRO A 585 23.33 25.24 -10.89
C PRO A 585 23.05 25.94 -9.54
N PRO A 586 24.06 26.06 -8.65
CA PRO A 586 23.89 26.67 -7.31
C PRO A 586 23.27 28.07 -7.29
N ASN A 587 23.25 28.76 -8.44
CA ASN A 587 22.78 30.13 -8.60
C ASN A 587 21.39 30.21 -9.25
N ALA A 588 20.85 29.08 -9.71
CA ALA A 588 19.55 29.03 -10.35
C ALA A 588 18.45 29.21 -9.30
N VAL A 589 17.45 30.01 -9.65
CA VAL A 589 16.36 30.42 -8.75
C VAL A 589 15.27 29.35 -8.67
N TYR A 590 15.28 28.36 -9.56
CA TYR A 590 14.22 27.35 -9.68
C TYR A 590 14.81 25.95 -9.78
N SER A 591 14.27 24.99 -9.04
CA SER A 591 14.53 23.58 -9.22
C SER A 591 13.66 23.02 -10.36
N GLU A 592 14.23 22.17 -11.22
CA GLU A 592 13.48 21.55 -12.33
C GLU A 592 13.63 20.02 -12.28
N PRO A 593 12.55 19.27 -12.54
CA PRO A 593 12.62 17.82 -12.61
C PRO A 593 13.45 17.38 -13.81
N ALA A 594 14.22 16.33 -13.61
CA ALA A 594 15.05 15.70 -14.61
C ALA A 594 14.61 14.26 -14.87
N ILE A 595 14.81 13.80 -16.10
CA ILE A 595 14.68 12.40 -16.46
C ILE A 595 16.05 11.75 -16.32
N ALA A 596 16.15 10.77 -15.43
CA ALA A 596 17.34 9.96 -15.24
C ALA A 596 17.12 8.54 -15.80
N THR A 597 17.87 8.18 -16.84
CA THR A 597 17.91 6.79 -17.33
C THR A 597 19.09 6.07 -16.70
N LEU A 598 18.82 5.17 -15.76
CA LEU A 598 19.82 4.42 -14.99
C LEU A 598 20.06 3.04 -15.63
N MET A 599 21.29 2.78 -16.05
CA MET A 599 21.68 1.56 -16.77
C MET A 599 22.23 0.48 -15.84
N VAL A 600 22.10 -0.79 -16.20
CA VAL A 600 22.56 -1.94 -15.38
C VAL A 600 24.06 -1.90 -15.08
N ASP A 601 24.87 -1.26 -15.92
CA ASP A 601 26.33 -1.16 -15.75
C ASP A 601 26.79 -0.03 -14.79
N GLY A 602 25.84 0.67 -14.14
CA GLY A 602 26.13 1.79 -13.24
C GLY A 602 26.32 3.13 -13.95
N SER A 603 26.14 3.20 -15.28
CA SER A 603 26.05 4.47 -16.01
C SER A 603 24.62 5.03 -16.01
N ALA A 604 24.50 6.34 -16.18
CA ALA A 604 23.22 7.01 -16.28
C ALA A 604 23.27 8.22 -17.21
N THR A 605 22.14 8.52 -17.85
CA THR A 605 21.95 9.75 -18.61
C THR A 605 20.88 10.60 -17.96
N ILE A 606 21.15 11.90 -17.85
CA ILE A 606 20.22 12.88 -17.30
C ILE A 606 19.72 13.77 -18.43
N GLU A 607 18.42 14.07 -18.47
CA GLU A 607 17.79 15.01 -19.40
C GLU A 607 16.94 16.01 -18.60
N VAL A 608 17.21 17.31 -18.76
CA VAL A 608 16.35 18.40 -18.25
C VAL A 608 15.59 19.02 -19.42
N PRO A 609 14.28 18.75 -19.58
CA PRO A 609 13.54 19.08 -20.80
C PRO A 609 13.41 20.57 -21.13
N SER A 610 13.44 21.43 -20.11
CA SER A 610 13.21 22.89 -20.20
C SER A 610 14.41 23.64 -20.78
N SER A 611 15.62 23.13 -20.56
CA SER A 611 16.84 23.58 -21.20
C SER A 611 17.06 22.75 -22.46
N ASP A 612 17.10 23.35 -23.65
CA ASP A 612 17.40 22.61 -24.89
C ASP A 612 18.81 21.95 -24.80
N PHE A 613 18.87 20.73 -24.23
CA PHE A 613 20.03 19.84 -24.11
C PHE A 613 21.04 20.11 -22.97
N TYR A 614 20.61 20.14 -21.69
CA TYR A 614 21.50 19.63 -20.63
C TYR A 614 21.38 18.11 -20.58
N SER A 615 22.29 17.42 -21.25
CA SER A 615 22.48 15.97 -21.09
C SER A 615 23.87 15.71 -20.52
N ASP A 616 23.92 15.19 -19.29
CA ASP A 616 25.16 14.75 -18.67
C ASP A 616 25.19 13.22 -18.53
N THR A 617 26.37 12.65 -18.69
CA THR A 617 26.59 11.23 -18.40
C THR A 617 27.08 11.13 -16.97
N VAL A 618 26.23 10.65 -16.09
CA VAL A 618 26.53 10.48 -14.67
C VAL A 618 26.73 8.99 -14.36
N LYS A 619 27.32 8.70 -13.22
CA LYS A 619 27.33 7.34 -12.67
C LYS A 619 26.28 7.24 -11.58
N TRP A 620 25.70 6.06 -11.42
CA TRP A 620 24.88 5.77 -10.26
C TRP A 620 25.44 4.57 -9.48
N GLN A 621 25.23 4.59 -8.18
CA GLN A 621 25.54 3.48 -7.28
C GLN A 621 24.60 3.48 -6.08
N LEU A 622 24.63 2.39 -5.30
CA LEU A 622 24.06 2.37 -3.96
C LEU A 622 25.16 2.45 -2.91
N SER A 623 25.06 3.41 -2.00
CA SER A 623 25.96 3.58 -0.86
C SER A 623 25.13 3.42 0.42
N ASN A 624 25.38 2.35 1.17
CA ASN A 624 24.56 1.96 2.33
C ASN A 624 23.05 1.88 2.02
N GLY A 625 22.69 1.46 0.80
CA GLY A 625 21.30 1.37 0.32
C GLY A 625 20.67 2.69 -0.14
N ASN A 626 21.37 3.82 -0.03
CA ASN A 626 20.91 5.10 -0.59
C ASN A 626 21.37 5.22 -2.05
N LEU A 627 20.50 5.73 -2.93
CA LEU A 627 20.89 6.05 -4.31
C LEU A 627 21.91 7.18 -4.31
N GLU A 628 22.95 7.03 -5.12
CA GLU A 628 23.91 8.10 -5.40
C GLU A 628 23.99 8.36 -6.89
N LEU A 629 23.84 9.61 -7.32
CA LEU A 629 24.17 10.07 -8.67
C LEU A 629 25.44 10.91 -8.61
N ILE A 630 26.38 10.62 -9.50
CA ILE A 630 27.73 11.18 -9.47
C ILE A 630 28.05 11.76 -10.85
N SER A 631 28.17 13.08 -10.94
CA SER A 631 28.63 13.81 -12.12
C SER A 631 30.10 14.21 -11.95
N GLY A 632 30.84 14.31 -13.06
CA GLY A 632 32.24 14.72 -13.08
C GLY A 632 33.23 13.65 -12.60
N SER A 633 34.46 14.08 -12.28
CA SER A 633 35.52 13.20 -11.79
C SER A 633 36.57 13.97 -11.01
N GLY A 634 37.19 13.35 -9.99
CA GLY A 634 38.26 13.98 -9.22
C GLY A 634 37.75 15.20 -8.45
N ASP A 635 38.49 16.32 -8.50
CA ASP A 635 38.14 17.52 -7.75
C ASP A 635 36.89 18.26 -8.27
N SER A 636 36.35 17.90 -9.43
CA SER A 636 35.10 18.45 -9.96
C SER A 636 33.92 17.49 -9.83
N GLU A 637 34.05 16.44 -9.00
CA GLU A 637 32.97 15.50 -8.75
C GLU A 637 31.86 16.17 -7.94
N ILE A 638 30.61 15.97 -8.38
CA ILE A 638 29.40 16.35 -7.65
C ILE A 638 28.61 15.07 -7.38
N ARG A 639 28.28 14.83 -6.12
CA ARG A 639 27.58 13.63 -5.66
C ARG A 639 26.27 14.01 -5.00
N PHE A 640 25.19 13.41 -5.49
CA PHE A 640 23.84 13.51 -4.94
C PHE A 640 23.53 12.22 -4.21
N THR A 641 23.39 12.23 -2.89
CA THR A 641 23.00 11.06 -2.10
C THR A 641 21.57 11.24 -1.61
N TYR A 642 20.66 10.39 -2.06
CA TYR A 642 19.21 10.50 -1.79
C TYR A 642 18.82 9.72 -0.53
N TYR A 643 18.27 10.41 0.46
CA TYR A 643 17.68 9.80 1.65
C TYR A 643 16.17 9.75 1.47
N ILE A 644 15.62 8.54 1.36
CA ILE A 644 14.19 8.33 1.17
C ILE A 644 13.50 8.46 2.52
N VAL A 645 12.61 9.45 2.62
CA VAL A 645 11.91 9.81 3.87
C VAL A 645 10.44 9.36 3.86
N TYR A 646 9.93 9.04 2.68
CA TYR A 646 8.56 8.57 2.47
C TYR A 646 8.44 7.87 1.12
N LYS A 647 7.57 6.87 1.04
CA LYS A 647 7.25 6.11 -0.18
C LYS A 647 5.73 5.96 -0.30
N ASN A 648 5.19 6.14 -1.49
CA ASN A 648 3.82 5.76 -1.84
C ASN A 648 3.81 4.79 -3.04
N ASN A 649 2.62 4.47 -3.56
CA ASN A 649 2.45 3.55 -4.69
C ASN A 649 3.06 4.05 -6.02
N PHE A 650 3.35 5.35 -6.15
CA PHE A 650 3.81 5.96 -7.39
C PHE A 650 5.30 6.33 -7.34
N GLY A 651 5.83 6.70 -6.17
CA GLY A 651 7.19 7.15 -6.04
C GLY A 651 7.67 7.33 -4.60
N TYR A 652 8.74 8.09 -4.48
CA TYR A 652 9.50 8.27 -3.25
C TYR A 652 9.72 9.76 -3.02
N ALA A 653 9.41 10.26 -1.82
CA ALA A 653 9.88 11.56 -1.39
C ALA A 653 11.26 11.41 -0.76
N PHE A 654 12.12 12.39 -1.01
CA PHE A 654 13.50 12.33 -0.56
C PHE A 654 13.99 13.69 -0.05
N VAL A 655 15.04 13.63 0.75
CA VAL A 655 15.98 14.74 0.96
C VAL A 655 17.35 14.27 0.49
N ALA A 656 17.93 14.95 -0.49
CA ALA A 656 19.23 14.64 -1.04
C ALA A 656 20.32 15.52 -0.41
N ASP A 657 21.48 14.91 -0.23
CA ASP A 657 22.72 15.54 0.18
C ASP A 657 23.59 15.71 -1.06
N VAL A 658 23.79 16.96 -1.46
CA VAL A 658 24.61 17.29 -2.65
C VAL A 658 25.96 17.77 -2.17
N THR A 659 27.01 17.03 -2.51
CA THR A 659 28.38 17.36 -2.13
C THR A 659 29.22 17.64 -3.37
N ASN A 660 29.99 18.72 -3.32
CA ASN A 660 31.09 18.99 -4.24
C ASN A 660 32.38 19.25 -3.44
N SER A 661 33.51 19.48 -4.11
CA SER A 661 34.81 19.70 -3.47
C SER A 661 34.88 20.83 -2.42
N SER A 662 33.85 21.68 -2.32
CA SER A 662 33.85 22.89 -1.49
C SER A 662 32.58 23.16 -0.68
N GLN A 663 31.44 22.53 -1.02
CA GLN A 663 30.13 22.87 -0.48
C GLN A 663 29.23 21.64 -0.35
N GLN A 664 28.30 21.72 0.60
CA GLN A 664 27.22 20.75 0.83
C GLN A 664 25.88 21.47 0.69
N PHE A 665 24.89 20.83 0.07
CA PHE A 665 23.55 21.38 -0.11
C PHE A 665 22.49 20.36 0.29
N ALA A 666 21.38 20.83 0.85
CA ALA A 666 20.16 20.05 0.92
C ALA A 666 19.36 20.17 -0.38
N ARG A 667 18.68 19.13 -0.82
CA ARG A 667 17.67 19.20 -1.90
C ARG A 667 16.51 18.33 -1.48
N ASN A 668 15.28 18.65 -1.83
CA ASN A 668 14.15 17.80 -1.48
C ASN A 668 13.14 17.78 -2.60
N GLY A 669 12.48 16.64 -2.76
CA GLY A 669 11.62 16.46 -3.90
C GLY A 669 10.99 15.08 -3.90
N MET A 670 10.46 14.72 -5.06
CA MET A 670 9.93 13.38 -5.30
C MET A 670 10.63 12.74 -6.49
N MET A 671 10.72 11.42 -6.47
CA MET A 671 11.20 10.64 -7.60
C MET A 671 10.25 9.50 -7.92
N PHE A 672 10.02 9.31 -9.21
CA PHE A 672 9.05 8.35 -9.75
C PHE A 672 9.78 7.47 -10.75
N LYS A 673 9.63 6.15 -10.58
CA LYS A 673 10.08 5.22 -11.61
C LYS A 673 9.01 5.17 -12.70
N GLN A 674 9.41 5.18 -13.96
CA GLN A 674 8.47 5.00 -15.07
C GLN A 674 7.78 3.63 -14.95
N GLN A 675 6.45 3.65 -14.82
CA GLN A 675 5.60 2.47 -14.65
C GLN A 675 4.89 2.08 -15.96
N THR A 676 4.64 3.05 -16.85
CA THR A 676 4.02 2.82 -18.15
C THR A 676 4.97 3.14 -19.31
N ASN A 677 4.96 2.29 -20.33
CA ASN A 677 5.66 2.52 -21.59
C ASN A 677 4.74 3.09 -22.68
N SER A 678 3.42 3.11 -22.45
CA SER A 678 2.46 3.80 -23.32
C SER A 678 2.22 5.21 -22.80
N GLY A 679 2.43 6.20 -23.67
CA GLY A 679 1.98 7.56 -23.42
C GLY A 679 0.47 7.73 -23.65
N PHE A 680 0.02 8.97 -23.73
CA PHE A 680 -1.37 9.30 -24.00
C PHE A 680 -1.82 8.87 -25.40
N ASN A 681 -3.13 8.72 -25.54
CA ASN A 681 -3.85 8.70 -26.81
C ASN A 681 -4.85 9.85 -26.80
N LEU A 682 -5.01 10.56 -27.92
CA LEU A 682 -5.87 11.74 -27.99
C LEU A 682 -7.33 11.43 -27.60
N ASN A 683 -7.84 10.23 -27.92
CA ASN A 683 -9.19 9.83 -27.52
C ASN A 683 -9.35 9.62 -26.01
N ASP A 684 -8.25 9.27 -25.33
CA ASP A 684 -8.26 8.95 -23.90
C ASP A 684 -8.08 10.22 -23.04
N VAL A 685 -7.47 11.27 -23.61
CA VAL A 685 -7.26 12.58 -22.96
C VAL A 685 -8.45 13.54 -23.10
N TYR A 686 -9.48 13.20 -23.88
CA TYR A 686 -10.70 14.01 -23.86
C TYR A 686 -11.38 13.91 -22.50
N GLY A 687 -11.68 15.05 -21.89
CA GLY A 687 -12.26 15.12 -20.55
C GLY A 687 -11.90 16.37 -19.79
N HIS A 688 -12.32 16.39 -18.54
CA HIS A 688 -12.03 17.44 -17.56
C HIS A 688 -11.11 16.86 -16.50
N TYR A 689 -10.01 17.55 -16.23
CA TYR A 689 -8.96 17.11 -15.32
C TYR A 689 -8.74 18.17 -14.25
N LYS A 690 -8.60 17.71 -13.01
CA LYS A 690 -8.06 18.50 -11.91
C LYS A 690 -6.55 18.30 -11.87
N LEU A 691 -5.79 19.39 -11.88
CA LEU A 691 -4.33 19.35 -11.82
C LEU A 691 -3.88 19.60 -10.38
N THR A 692 -2.92 18.81 -9.91
CA THR A 692 -2.26 18.96 -8.61
C THR A 692 -0.76 18.82 -8.79
N TYR A 693 0.05 19.60 -8.10
CA TYR A 693 1.52 19.53 -8.22
C TYR A 693 2.06 18.37 -7.38
N ALA A 694 2.70 17.37 -8.00
CA ALA A 694 3.45 16.29 -7.35
C ALA A 694 2.80 15.65 -6.10
N ASP A 695 1.53 15.23 -6.17
CA ASP A 695 0.74 14.70 -5.02
C ASP A 695 0.55 15.69 -3.84
N ARG A 696 0.93 16.95 -4.00
CA ARG A 696 0.85 18.02 -3.00
C ARG A 696 -0.35 18.93 -3.32
N VAL A 697 -1.15 19.22 -2.30
CA VAL A 697 -2.46 19.89 -2.38
C VAL A 697 -2.29 21.38 -2.10
N SER A 698 -2.60 22.26 -3.06
CA SER A 698 -3.17 23.60 -2.79
C SER A 698 -3.44 24.46 -4.03
N VAL A 699 -2.95 24.10 -5.21
CA VAL A 699 -3.27 24.86 -6.44
C VAL A 699 -3.95 23.95 -7.45
N THR A 700 -5.27 24.06 -7.52
CA THR A 700 -6.09 23.32 -8.48
C THR A 700 -6.32 24.20 -9.70
N ASN A 701 -5.37 24.15 -10.64
CA ASN A 701 -5.72 24.47 -12.01
C ASN A 701 -6.57 23.33 -12.56
N GLU A 702 -7.45 23.65 -13.50
CA GLU A 702 -8.23 22.64 -14.19
C GLU A 702 -7.87 22.63 -15.66
N LEU A 703 -8.07 21.49 -16.32
CA LEU A 703 -7.81 21.33 -17.74
C LEU A 703 -9.02 20.66 -18.37
N ILE A 704 -9.65 21.33 -19.33
CA ILE A 704 -10.75 20.74 -20.10
C ILE A 704 -10.28 20.58 -21.53
N ILE A 705 -10.30 19.34 -22.04
CA ILE A 705 -9.94 19.00 -23.42
C ILE A 705 -11.20 18.54 -24.15
N TYR A 706 -11.64 19.34 -25.11
CA TYR A 706 -12.84 19.10 -25.91
C TYR A 706 -12.54 18.20 -27.12
N GLN A 707 -13.57 17.54 -27.65
CA GLN A 707 -13.47 16.64 -28.81
C GLN A 707 -13.04 17.34 -30.11
N ASP A 708 -13.15 18.68 -30.19
CA ASP A 708 -12.65 19.49 -31.30
C ASP A 708 -11.18 19.89 -31.14
N ASN A 709 -10.48 19.27 -30.19
CA ASN A 709 -9.07 19.48 -29.82
C ASN A 709 -8.77 20.83 -29.20
N ILE A 710 -9.76 21.67 -28.92
CA ILE A 710 -9.50 22.86 -28.12
C ILE A 710 -9.36 22.40 -26.66
N ALA A 711 -8.38 22.96 -25.97
CA ALA A 711 -8.20 22.77 -24.54
C ALA A 711 -8.19 24.11 -23.80
N ARG A 712 -8.60 24.11 -22.54
CA ARG A 712 -8.59 25.29 -21.67
C ARG A 712 -7.96 24.96 -20.33
N ASN A 713 -7.11 25.86 -19.86
CA ASN A 713 -6.58 25.84 -18.50
C ASN A 713 -7.49 26.72 -17.64
N GLY A 714 -8.25 26.13 -16.73
CA GLY A 714 -9.40 26.75 -16.09
C GLY A 714 -10.53 26.99 -17.09
N VAL A 715 -11.35 28.00 -16.82
CA VAL A 715 -12.52 28.35 -17.65
C VAL A 715 -12.33 29.61 -18.48
N ASP A 716 -11.48 30.55 -18.04
CA ASP A 716 -11.25 31.86 -18.66
C ASP A 716 -9.89 31.97 -19.39
N MET A 717 -8.93 31.09 -19.10
CA MET A 717 -7.56 31.22 -19.62
C MET A 717 -7.22 30.23 -20.74
N ASP A 718 -6.65 30.79 -21.81
CA ASP A 718 -5.94 30.14 -22.91
C ASP A 718 -6.70 29.04 -23.70
N SER A 719 -7.19 29.41 -24.89
CA SER A 719 -7.60 28.41 -25.88
C SER A 719 -6.36 27.77 -26.52
N HIS A 720 -5.98 26.62 -26.01
CA HIS A 720 -4.92 25.78 -26.58
C HIS A 720 -5.48 24.85 -27.65
N ILE A 721 -4.62 24.39 -28.54
CA ILE A 721 -4.88 23.23 -29.39
C ILE A 721 -4.18 22.02 -28.77
N ALA A 722 -4.96 21.04 -28.33
CA ALA A 722 -4.49 19.76 -27.85
C ALA A 722 -4.07 18.86 -29.02
N ARG A 723 -2.88 18.27 -28.92
CA ARG A 723 -2.44 17.18 -29.79
C ARG A 723 -1.65 16.16 -28.99
N VAL A 724 -1.63 14.92 -29.46
CA VAL A 724 -0.74 13.90 -28.92
C VAL A 724 0.27 13.53 -29.99
N ASP A 725 1.56 13.54 -29.64
CA ASP A 725 2.63 13.19 -30.58
C ASP A 725 2.81 11.67 -30.74
N GLU A 726 3.74 11.26 -31.61
CA GLU A 726 4.04 9.84 -31.88
C GLU A 726 4.58 9.07 -30.68
N ASN A 727 5.08 9.77 -29.66
CA ASN A 727 5.60 9.20 -28.41
C ASN A 727 4.54 9.20 -27.29
N GLY A 728 3.31 9.65 -27.59
CA GLY A 728 2.24 9.75 -26.61
C GLY A 728 2.40 10.91 -25.62
N VAL A 729 3.14 11.97 -25.99
CA VAL A 729 3.20 13.21 -25.21
C VAL A 729 2.02 14.09 -25.60
N LEU A 730 1.22 14.51 -24.61
CA LEU A 730 0.16 15.48 -24.82
C LEU A 730 0.76 16.88 -24.90
N HIS A 731 0.45 17.62 -25.95
CA HIS A 731 0.84 19.01 -26.13
C HIS A 731 -0.39 19.91 -26.18
N LEU A 732 -0.36 21.00 -25.42
CA LEU A 732 -1.30 22.12 -25.50
C LEU A 732 -0.57 23.30 -26.12
N GLU A 733 -0.96 23.66 -27.35
CA GLU A 733 -0.24 24.64 -28.17
C GLU A 733 -1.05 25.92 -28.36
N THR A 734 -0.40 27.06 -28.17
CA THR A 734 -0.96 28.39 -28.44
C THR A 734 -0.25 29.00 -29.63
N TYR A 735 -1.04 29.40 -30.64
CA TYR A 735 -0.55 30.01 -31.87
C TYR A 735 -0.97 31.47 -31.96
N LEU A 736 -0.04 32.33 -32.42
CA LEU A 736 -0.29 33.74 -32.65
C LEU A 736 -0.10 34.11 -34.12
N ASP A 737 -0.91 35.04 -34.59
CA ASP A 737 -0.78 35.66 -35.90
C ASP A 737 0.50 36.50 -35.94
N ASN A 738 1.27 36.39 -37.02
CA ASN A 738 2.55 37.10 -37.13
C ASN A 738 2.41 38.62 -37.24
N GLU A 739 1.25 39.14 -37.69
CA GLU A 739 1.01 40.56 -37.88
C GLU A 739 0.22 41.17 -36.72
N THR A 740 -0.89 40.54 -36.31
CA THR A 740 -1.79 41.10 -35.28
C THR A 740 -1.43 40.69 -33.87
N LEU A 741 -0.64 39.63 -33.70
CA LEU A 741 -0.38 38.97 -32.41
C LEU A 741 -1.65 38.43 -31.73
N GLU A 742 -2.75 38.29 -32.49
CA GLU A 742 -3.97 37.66 -32.01
C GLU A 742 -3.86 36.13 -32.06
N LEU A 743 -4.65 35.44 -31.24
CA LEU A 743 -4.74 33.97 -31.30
C LEU A 743 -5.24 33.52 -32.66
N CYS A 744 -4.64 32.46 -33.22
CA CYS A 744 -5.05 31.91 -34.52
C CYS A 744 -4.80 30.40 -34.61
N ARG A 745 -5.14 29.74 -35.72
CA ARG A 745 -5.05 28.26 -35.84
C ARG A 745 -3.81 27.83 -36.63
N SER A 746 -3.25 26.66 -36.28
CA SER A 746 -2.07 26.09 -36.96
C SER A 746 -2.27 25.81 -38.46
N THR A 747 -3.53 25.71 -38.91
CA THR A 747 -3.92 25.43 -40.30
C THR A 747 -3.95 26.67 -41.22
N ASP A 748 -3.68 27.87 -40.71
CA ASP A 748 -3.83 29.14 -41.45
C ASP A 748 -2.66 29.46 -42.40
N GLY A 749 -2.19 28.45 -43.14
CA GLY A 749 -1.29 28.61 -44.29
C GLY A 749 0.06 29.26 -44.00
N GLY A 750 0.57 29.17 -42.77
CA GLY A 750 1.83 29.77 -42.33
C GLY A 750 1.73 31.21 -41.81
N ARG A 751 0.52 31.77 -41.68
CA ARG A 751 0.30 33.08 -41.04
C ARG A 751 0.52 33.04 -39.53
N CYS A 752 0.21 31.90 -38.93
CA CYS A 752 0.32 31.64 -37.50
C CYS A 752 1.67 31.03 -37.13
N ARG A 753 2.20 31.40 -35.97
CA ARG A 753 3.39 30.79 -35.38
C ARG A 753 3.09 30.22 -33.99
N LEU A 754 3.81 29.17 -33.62
CA LEU A 754 3.79 28.65 -32.25
C LEU A 754 4.38 29.71 -31.32
N ASN A 755 3.63 30.07 -30.27
CA ASN A 755 4.06 31.04 -29.26
C ASN A 755 4.35 30.36 -27.92
N ARG A 756 3.50 29.41 -27.53
CA ARG A 756 3.62 28.67 -26.27
C ARG A 756 3.21 27.21 -26.48
N GLN A 757 3.90 26.30 -25.80
CA GLN A 757 3.57 24.87 -25.77
C GLN A 757 3.71 24.34 -24.34
N GLU A 758 2.68 23.67 -23.85
CA GLU A 758 2.71 22.89 -22.62
C GLU A 758 2.75 21.42 -23.00
N SER A 759 3.72 20.67 -22.51
CA SER A 759 3.90 19.25 -22.86
C SER A 759 3.77 18.39 -21.62
N TYR A 760 2.92 17.37 -21.64
CA TYR A 760 2.66 16.47 -20.53
C TYR A 760 3.15 15.07 -20.90
N ARG A 761 4.27 14.67 -20.29
CA ARG A 761 4.87 13.34 -20.48
C ARG A 761 4.41 12.42 -19.36
N LEU A 762 3.69 11.37 -19.71
CA LEU A 762 3.16 10.38 -18.78
C LEU A 762 4.24 9.41 -18.29
N PHE A 763 4.28 9.14 -16.98
CA PHE A 763 5.18 8.15 -16.39
C PHE A 763 4.50 7.11 -15.50
N ALA A 764 3.35 7.45 -14.92
CA ALA A 764 2.51 6.50 -14.18
C ALA A 764 1.03 6.86 -14.34
N ALA A 765 0.16 5.86 -14.36
CA ALA A 765 -1.29 6.05 -14.44
C ALA A 765 -2.03 4.92 -13.70
N ASN A 766 -3.21 5.25 -13.16
CA ASN A 766 -4.24 4.31 -12.77
C ASN A 766 -5.57 4.70 -13.44
N ASP A 767 -6.70 4.11 -13.05
CA ASP A 767 -7.99 4.27 -13.76
C ASP A 767 -8.39 5.72 -14.06
N ASN A 768 -8.18 6.67 -13.14
CA ASN A 768 -8.53 8.09 -13.31
C ASN A 768 -7.44 9.09 -12.90
N SER A 769 -6.25 8.63 -12.50
CA SER A 769 -5.12 9.47 -12.09
C SER A 769 -3.92 9.27 -13.01
N TYR A 770 -3.33 10.37 -13.46
CA TYR A 770 -2.17 10.40 -14.35
C TYR A 770 -1.06 11.22 -13.72
N HIS A 771 0.10 10.63 -13.49
CA HIS A 771 1.29 11.34 -13.04
C HIS A 771 2.16 11.68 -14.24
N VAL A 772 2.41 12.97 -14.42
CA VAL A 772 3.07 13.51 -15.61
C VAL A 772 4.13 14.53 -15.24
N MET A 773 5.11 14.67 -16.11
CA MET A 773 5.99 15.83 -16.11
C MET A 773 5.43 16.84 -17.12
N GLN A 774 5.07 18.02 -16.63
CA GLN A 774 4.69 19.16 -17.46
C GLN A 774 5.94 19.96 -17.81
N THR A 775 6.09 20.33 -19.08
CA THR A 775 7.10 21.30 -19.54
C THR A 775 6.39 22.43 -20.28
N VAL A 776 6.43 23.63 -19.71
CA VAL A 776 5.88 24.85 -20.31
C VAL A 776 7.00 25.55 -21.08
N SER A 777 6.75 25.89 -22.33
CA SER A 777 7.75 26.35 -23.29
C SER A 777 7.27 27.59 -24.01
N GLY A 778 8.07 28.66 -24.04
CA GLY A 778 7.81 29.82 -24.89
C GLY A 778 8.68 29.82 -26.14
N PHE A 779 8.18 30.36 -27.24
CA PHE A 779 8.88 30.38 -28.54
C PHE A 779 9.03 31.80 -29.08
N THR A 780 10.17 32.07 -29.69
CA THR A 780 10.45 33.32 -30.40
C THR A 780 9.69 33.38 -31.72
N ASN A 781 9.67 34.56 -32.33
CA ASN A 781 9.06 34.80 -33.65
C ASN A 781 9.67 33.93 -34.77
N THR A 782 10.86 33.38 -34.57
CA THR A 782 11.55 32.49 -35.53
C THR A 782 11.26 31.01 -35.26
N GLY A 783 10.41 30.69 -34.28
CA GLY A 783 10.07 29.32 -33.88
C GLY A 783 11.12 28.64 -33.00
N SER A 784 12.13 29.38 -32.52
CA SER A 784 13.12 28.85 -31.56
C SER A 784 12.57 28.94 -30.14
N ARG A 785 12.85 27.96 -29.28
CA ARG A 785 12.47 28.06 -27.86
C ARG A 785 13.20 29.24 -27.20
N ALA A 786 12.45 30.07 -26.50
CA ALA A 786 12.95 31.25 -25.78
C ALA A 786 13.20 30.94 -24.30
N TYR A 787 12.31 30.17 -23.69
CA TYR A 787 12.38 29.72 -22.29
C TYR A 787 11.63 28.41 -22.12
N GLY A 788 11.91 27.69 -21.04
CA GLY A 788 11.14 26.53 -20.60
C GLY A 788 11.22 26.37 -19.09
N VAL A 789 10.16 25.84 -18.48
CA VAL A 789 10.12 25.41 -17.07
C VAL A 789 9.39 24.08 -16.98
N SER A 790 9.87 23.19 -16.11
CA SER A 790 9.24 21.88 -15.90
C SER A 790 8.74 21.69 -14.47
N ALA A 791 7.67 20.92 -14.29
CA ALA A 791 7.11 20.56 -12.99
C ALA A 791 6.49 19.15 -13.04
N LEU A 792 6.40 18.50 -11.88
CA LEU A 792 5.69 17.23 -11.74
C LEU A 792 4.24 17.49 -11.33
N LEU A 793 3.30 16.89 -12.04
CA LEU A 793 1.87 17.05 -11.83
C LEU A 793 1.18 15.69 -11.71
N LYS A 794 0.05 15.68 -11.01
CA LYS A 794 -0.97 14.64 -11.03
C LYS A 794 -2.24 15.24 -11.62
N LEU A 795 -2.80 14.56 -12.64
CA LEU A 795 -4.07 14.90 -13.29
C LEU A 795 -5.12 13.88 -12.85
N GLU A 796 -6.21 14.35 -12.27
CA GLU A 796 -7.35 13.52 -11.87
C GLU A 796 -8.52 13.78 -12.82
N LYS A 797 -8.96 12.77 -13.56
CA LYS A 797 -10.05 12.89 -14.52
C LYS A 797 -11.41 12.91 -13.80
N LYS A 798 -12.23 13.93 -14.07
CA LYS A 798 -13.61 14.05 -13.59
C LYS A 798 -14.57 13.22 -14.44
N GLU A 799 -15.71 12.84 -13.86
CA GLU A 799 -16.75 12.06 -14.56
C GLU A 799 -17.48 12.88 -15.63
N THR A 800 -17.64 14.18 -15.41
CA THR A 800 -18.32 15.13 -16.30
C THR A 800 -17.32 16.07 -16.96
N LEU A 801 -17.68 16.59 -18.15
CA LEU A 801 -16.86 17.55 -18.88
C LEU A 801 -17.01 19.00 -18.37
N GLY A 802 -18.07 19.28 -17.63
CA GLY A 802 -18.40 20.61 -17.12
C GLY A 802 -18.79 20.57 -15.66
N TYR A 803 -19.21 21.73 -15.16
CA TYR A 803 -19.54 21.95 -13.75
C TYR A 803 -21.03 21.93 -13.52
N ASP A 804 -21.44 21.30 -12.43
CA ASP A 804 -22.81 21.29 -11.91
C ASP A 804 -22.98 22.23 -10.70
N LYS A 805 -21.87 22.69 -10.11
CA LYS A 805 -21.80 23.65 -9.00
C LYS A 805 -20.51 24.47 -9.06
N PHE A 806 -20.39 25.52 -8.25
CA PHE A 806 -19.12 26.22 -8.11
C PHE A 806 -18.10 25.40 -7.31
N GLU A 807 -16.84 25.51 -7.70
CA GLU A 807 -15.69 24.98 -6.98
C GLU A 807 -14.64 26.10 -6.91
N TYR A 808 -13.80 26.12 -5.87
CA TYR A 808 -12.78 27.17 -5.73
C TYR A 808 -11.83 27.22 -6.94
N GLY A 809 -11.47 26.06 -7.50
CA GLY A 809 -10.65 26.00 -8.73
C GLY A 809 -11.34 26.55 -9.98
N LEU A 810 -12.69 26.52 -10.04
CA LEU A 810 -13.45 27.16 -11.11
C LEU A 810 -13.47 28.68 -10.97
N LEU A 811 -13.66 29.17 -9.74
CA LEU A 811 -13.77 30.60 -9.46
C LEU A 811 -12.42 31.32 -9.44
N GLN A 812 -11.31 30.59 -9.32
CA GLN A 812 -9.98 31.20 -9.32
C GLN A 812 -9.65 31.83 -10.69
N ASN A 813 -9.42 33.16 -10.71
CA ASN A 813 -9.21 33.95 -11.93
C ASN A 813 -10.35 33.85 -12.95
N LEU A 814 -11.60 33.77 -12.48
CA LEU A 814 -12.76 33.69 -13.36
C LEU A 814 -13.32 35.08 -13.66
N TYR A 815 -13.29 35.47 -14.93
CA TYR A 815 -13.95 36.67 -15.42
C TYR A 815 -15.26 36.36 -16.14
N LEU A 816 -16.32 37.09 -15.79
CA LEU A 816 -17.67 36.91 -16.33
C LEU A 816 -18.28 38.23 -16.78
N VAL A 817 -18.96 38.21 -17.92
CA VAL A 817 -19.61 39.39 -18.50
C VAL A 817 -21.12 39.18 -18.58
N GLU A 818 -21.89 40.07 -17.95
CA GLU A 818 -23.34 40.16 -18.12
C GLU A 818 -23.69 41.21 -19.18
N HIS A 819 -24.35 40.79 -20.25
CA HIS A 819 -24.87 41.70 -21.27
C HIS A 819 -26.27 42.23 -20.90
N LEU A 820 -26.38 43.54 -20.68
CA LEU A 820 -27.65 44.18 -20.35
C LEU A 820 -28.43 44.54 -21.62
N ASN A 821 -29.76 44.63 -21.51
CA ASN A 821 -30.65 45.05 -22.61
C ASN A 821 -30.33 46.45 -23.19
N SER A 822 -29.59 47.28 -22.45
CA SER A 822 -29.11 48.59 -22.91
C SER A 822 -27.92 48.52 -23.86
N GLY A 823 -27.27 47.36 -24.00
CA GLY A 823 -26.00 47.19 -24.69
C GLY A 823 -24.77 47.51 -23.84
N SER A 824 -24.96 47.88 -22.56
CA SER A 824 -23.89 48.00 -21.56
C SER A 824 -23.62 46.65 -20.91
N VAL A 825 -22.49 46.51 -20.20
CA VAL A 825 -22.12 45.27 -19.52
C VAL A 825 -21.86 45.49 -18.03
N ASN A 826 -22.16 44.48 -17.22
CA ASN A 826 -21.55 44.32 -15.90
C ASN A 826 -20.46 43.25 -15.99
N GLU A 827 -19.37 43.42 -15.25
CA GLU A 827 -18.23 42.51 -15.24
C GLU A 827 -18.04 42.00 -13.82
N TYR A 828 -17.90 40.69 -13.66
CA TYR A 828 -17.65 40.01 -12.40
C TYR A 828 -16.29 39.34 -12.50
N HIS A 829 -15.40 39.62 -11.56
CA HIS A 829 -14.06 39.05 -11.53
C HIS A 829 -13.84 38.36 -10.19
N PHE A 830 -13.68 37.05 -10.23
CA PHE A 830 -13.29 36.24 -9.08
C PHE A 830 -11.80 35.99 -9.12
N ASP A 831 -11.08 36.37 -8.07
CA ASP A 831 -9.63 36.26 -8.01
C ASP A 831 -9.17 35.90 -6.59
N GLN A 832 -7.95 35.38 -6.48
CA GLN A 832 -7.23 35.25 -5.23
C GLN A 832 -6.37 36.50 -4.95
N THR A 833 -6.97 37.52 -4.35
CA THR A 833 -6.27 38.76 -3.98
C THR A 833 -6.32 39.01 -2.48
N GLN A 834 -5.20 39.39 -1.86
CA GLN A 834 -5.21 39.93 -0.51
C GLN A 834 -5.89 41.30 -0.48
N LEU A 835 -7.04 41.40 0.19
CA LEU A 835 -7.72 42.66 0.40
C LEU A 835 -7.18 43.38 1.66
N SER A 836 -6.39 44.45 1.44
CA SER A 836 -6.08 45.59 2.34
C SER A 836 -4.86 45.58 3.29
N GLU A 837 -4.46 46.81 3.69
CA GLU A 837 -3.20 47.28 4.31
C GLU A 837 -2.89 46.78 5.74
N ASP A 838 -3.81 46.06 6.41
CA ASP A 838 -3.73 45.77 7.85
C ASP A 838 -3.57 44.27 8.20
N ALA A 839 -3.21 43.41 7.24
CA ALA A 839 -2.91 41.99 7.48
C ALA A 839 -4.05 41.15 8.11
N SER A 840 -5.31 41.52 7.89
CA SER A 840 -6.48 40.66 8.17
C SER A 840 -7.10 40.19 6.85
N THR A 841 -6.58 39.07 6.36
CA THR A 841 -6.60 38.59 4.98
C THR A 841 -7.85 37.81 4.59
N TYR A 842 -8.53 38.21 3.52
CA TYR A 842 -9.29 37.28 2.69
C TYR A 842 -8.39 36.82 1.53
N ASN A 843 -8.38 35.52 1.24
CA ASN A 843 -7.64 34.97 0.10
C ASN A 843 -8.46 34.98 -1.20
N ASN A 844 -9.79 35.14 -1.15
CA ASN A 844 -10.70 35.07 -2.30
C ASN A 844 -11.58 36.32 -2.37
N ALA A 845 -11.56 37.03 -3.50
CA ALA A 845 -12.30 38.26 -3.73
C ALA A 845 -13.16 38.21 -4.99
N LEU A 846 -14.32 38.85 -4.92
CA LEU A 846 -15.19 39.14 -6.05
C LEU A 846 -15.20 40.66 -6.26
N SER A 847 -14.72 41.08 -7.41
CA SER A 847 -14.77 42.48 -7.87
C SER A 847 -15.85 42.60 -8.95
N ILE A 848 -16.66 43.65 -8.89
CA ILE A 848 -17.76 43.90 -9.82
C ILE A 848 -17.61 45.31 -10.41
N ASN A 849 -17.47 45.39 -11.73
CA ASN A 849 -17.61 46.64 -12.48
C ASN A 849 -19.03 46.73 -13.03
N TYR A 850 -19.81 47.72 -12.58
CA TYR A 850 -21.16 47.93 -13.07
C TYR A 850 -21.17 48.80 -14.32
N ALA A 851 -22.18 48.60 -15.17
CA ALA A 851 -22.41 49.35 -16.39
C ALA A 851 -22.50 50.88 -16.21
N ASN A 852 -22.84 51.35 -15.00
CA ASN A 852 -22.92 52.76 -14.65
C ASN A 852 -21.57 53.38 -14.22
N GLY A 853 -20.50 52.58 -14.17
CA GLY A 853 -19.16 52.97 -13.75
C GLY A 853 -18.87 52.79 -12.26
N ASP A 854 -19.81 52.24 -11.49
CA ASP A 854 -19.58 51.89 -10.08
C ASP A 854 -18.69 50.63 -9.97
N TYR A 855 -17.91 50.57 -8.90
CA TYR A 855 -17.02 49.44 -8.57
C TYR A 855 -17.32 48.96 -7.16
N GLU A 856 -17.53 47.66 -6.99
CA GLU A 856 -17.62 47.01 -5.68
C GLU A 856 -16.64 45.85 -5.59
N GLU A 857 -16.09 45.61 -4.41
CA GLU A 857 -15.17 44.50 -4.14
C GLU A 857 -15.51 43.91 -2.78
N THR A 858 -15.56 42.57 -2.72
CA THR A 858 -16.06 41.86 -1.53
C THR A 858 -15.42 40.50 -1.43
N ALA A 859 -15.26 40.00 -0.21
CA ALA A 859 -14.84 38.62 0.00
C ALA A 859 -15.97 37.66 -0.37
N TYR A 860 -15.60 36.49 -0.89
CA TYR A 860 -16.55 35.40 -1.12
C TYR A 860 -16.06 34.09 -0.48
N TYR A 861 -17.02 33.21 -0.20
CA TYR A 861 -16.75 31.82 0.17
C TYR A 861 -17.74 30.89 -0.50
N LEU A 862 -17.38 29.61 -0.60
CA LEU A 862 -18.29 28.58 -1.08
C LEU A 862 -18.96 27.85 0.09
N ASP A 863 -20.22 27.53 -0.09
CA ASP A 863 -20.96 26.60 0.76
C ASP A 863 -21.78 25.64 -0.11
N ASN A 864 -21.31 24.39 -0.17
CA ASN A 864 -21.81 23.31 -1.01
C ASN A 864 -21.92 23.74 -2.50
N GLY A 865 -20.89 24.42 -2.98
CA GLY A 865 -20.80 24.94 -4.34
C GLY A 865 -21.72 26.11 -4.68
N ILE A 866 -22.26 26.80 -3.67
CA ILE A 866 -22.92 28.11 -3.80
C ILE A 866 -21.96 29.18 -3.30
N ALA A 867 -21.74 30.23 -4.09
CA ALA A 867 -20.89 31.36 -3.68
C ALA A 867 -21.69 32.36 -2.85
N TYR A 868 -21.18 32.71 -1.67
CA TYR A 868 -21.76 33.70 -0.77
C TYR A 868 -20.83 34.89 -0.63
N PHE A 869 -21.39 36.09 -0.69
CA PHE A 869 -20.65 37.36 -0.61
C PHE A 869 -21.56 38.51 -0.20
N THR A 870 -21.00 39.70 0.03
CA THR A 870 -21.78 40.90 0.42
C THR A 870 -21.72 41.97 -0.66
N LEU A 871 -22.88 42.38 -1.21
CA LEU A 871 -22.99 43.51 -2.14
C LEU A 871 -23.90 44.58 -1.57
N ALA A 872 -23.49 45.85 -1.66
CA ALA A 872 -24.23 46.98 -1.10
C ALA A 872 -24.77 46.77 0.33
N GLY A 873 -24.00 46.06 1.19
CA GLY A 873 -24.37 45.74 2.58
C GLY A 873 -25.43 44.63 2.74
N LYS A 874 -25.78 43.92 1.67
CA LYS A 874 -26.69 42.77 1.69
C LYS A 874 -25.93 41.48 1.45
N SER A 875 -26.32 40.43 2.17
CA SER A 875 -25.81 39.08 1.93
C SER A 875 -26.44 38.50 0.67
N MET A 876 -25.60 38.15 -0.30
CA MET A 876 -25.98 37.61 -1.60
C MET A 876 -25.49 36.17 -1.72
N GLN A 877 -26.17 35.39 -2.54
CA GLN A 877 -25.72 34.07 -2.96
C GLN A 877 -25.80 33.92 -4.48
N MET A 878 -24.87 33.16 -5.05
CA MET A 878 -24.80 32.81 -6.46
C MET A 878 -24.67 31.29 -6.63
N SER A 879 -25.62 30.65 -7.31
CA SER A 879 -25.55 29.23 -7.68
C SER A 879 -25.33 29.06 -9.18
N LEU A 880 -24.65 27.98 -9.57
CA LEU A 880 -24.52 27.56 -10.96
C LEU A 880 -25.76 26.75 -11.37
N GLU A 881 -26.49 27.19 -12.39
CA GLU A 881 -27.69 26.51 -12.90
C GLU A 881 -27.37 25.69 -14.15
N GLN A 882 -26.48 26.21 -15.00
CA GLN A 882 -26.06 25.56 -16.23
C GLN A 882 -24.65 26.02 -16.59
N PHE A 883 -23.79 25.06 -16.94
CA PHE A 883 -22.49 25.33 -17.54
C PHE A 883 -22.50 24.89 -19.00
N GLU A 884 -22.18 25.84 -19.89
CA GLU A 884 -21.83 25.56 -21.27
C GLU A 884 -20.38 25.97 -21.50
N ARG A 885 -19.84 25.62 -22.67
CA ARG A 885 -18.43 25.87 -23.00
C ARG A 885 -18.04 27.34 -22.87
N ASP A 886 -18.84 28.28 -23.36
CA ASP A 886 -18.49 29.70 -23.42
C ASP A 886 -19.34 30.58 -22.49
N THR A 887 -20.37 30.01 -21.89
CA THR A 887 -21.36 30.74 -21.11
C THR A 887 -21.77 29.93 -19.90
N LEU A 888 -22.12 30.61 -18.81
CA LEU A 888 -22.77 30.00 -17.66
C LEU A 888 -24.07 30.72 -17.34
N THR A 889 -25.04 29.95 -16.87
CA THR A 889 -26.26 30.50 -16.26
C THR A 889 -26.14 30.37 -14.77
N VAL A 890 -26.26 31.49 -14.06
CA VAL A 890 -26.23 31.55 -12.61
C VAL A 890 -27.54 32.08 -12.07
N CYS A 891 -27.85 31.72 -10.84
CA CYS A 891 -28.89 32.38 -10.09
C CYS A 891 -28.27 33.27 -9.01
N LEU A 892 -28.48 34.59 -9.10
CA LEU A 892 -27.95 35.58 -8.19
C LEU A 892 -29.07 36.29 -7.44
N HIS A 893 -29.18 36.07 -6.14
CA HIS A 893 -30.22 36.69 -5.30
C HIS A 893 -29.77 36.88 -3.84
N GLU A 894 -30.58 37.60 -3.03
CA GLU A 894 -30.30 37.76 -1.59
C GLU A 894 -30.32 36.38 -0.89
N ALA A 895 -29.36 36.14 0.00
CA ALA A 895 -29.20 34.86 0.70
C ALA A 895 -30.47 34.47 1.48
N GLY A 896 -30.85 33.20 1.43
CA GLY A 896 -32.08 32.67 2.05
C GLY A 896 -33.37 32.86 1.22
N GLY A 897 -33.30 33.55 0.08
CA GLY A 897 -34.35 33.57 -0.94
C GLY A 897 -34.42 32.27 -1.76
N THR A 898 -35.37 32.21 -2.69
CA THR A 898 -35.45 31.15 -3.70
C THR A 898 -35.17 31.73 -5.07
N CYS A 899 -34.37 31.01 -5.88
CA CYS A 899 -34.11 31.39 -7.26
C CYS A 899 -35.40 31.56 -8.08
N THR A 900 -35.62 32.73 -8.65
CA THR A 900 -36.69 33.01 -9.61
C THR A 900 -36.12 33.26 -11.01
N ASP A 901 -36.96 33.27 -12.04
CA ASP A 901 -36.50 33.56 -13.41
C ASP A 901 -35.92 34.98 -13.56
N ALA A 902 -36.24 35.92 -12.67
CA ALA A 902 -35.66 37.26 -12.68
C ALA A 902 -34.25 37.32 -12.08
N ASP A 903 -33.89 36.32 -11.27
CA ASP A 903 -32.58 36.21 -10.60
C ASP A 903 -31.55 35.47 -11.48
N LYS A 904 -32.02 34.81 -12.55
CA LYS A 904 -31.16 34.10 -13.49
C LYS A 904 -30.41 35.08 -14.39
N LYS A 905 -29.09 34.94 -14.42
CA LYS A 905 -28.18 35.69 -15.27
C LYS A 905 -27.48 34.74 -16.22
N GLN A 906 -27.47 35.07 -17.50
CA GLN A 906 -26.59 34.44 -18.47
C GLN A 906 -25.32 35.28 -18.55
N LEU A 907 -24.18 34.65 -18.27
CA LEU A 907 -22.89 35.30 -18.19
C LEU A 907 -21.93 34.64 -19.18
N ASP A 908 -21.18 35.47 -19.90
CA ASP A 908 -20.17 35.02 -20.86
C ASP A 908 -18.81 34.92 -20.17
N ILE A 909 -18.09 33.82 -20.41
CA ILE A 909 -16.81 33.48 -19.77
C ILE A 909 -15.63 34.01 -20.61
N ARG A 910 -15.76 35.17 -21.27
CA ARG A 910 -14.74 35.64 -22.22
C ARG A 910 -14.24 37.03 -21.93
N TRP A 911 -12.93 37.12 -21.72
CA TRP A 911 -12.16 38.35 -21.80
C TRP A 911 -11.46 38.51 -23.16
N GLY A 912 -11.79 39.57 -23.89
CA GLY A 912 -10.86 40.26 -24.80
C GLY A 912 -10.29 39.57 -26.06
N LEU A 913 -10.60 38.32 -26.39
CA LEU A 913 -10.06 37.65 -27.58
C LEU A 913 -11.14 37.36 -28.63
N ALA A 914 -10.88 37.78 -29.87
CA ALA A 914 -11.71 37.49 -31.03
C ALA A 914 -12.02 35.99 -31.09
N GLU A 915 -13.29 35.64 -31.36
CA GLU A 915 -13.70 34.26 -31.63
C GLU A 915 -12.67 33.59 -32.54
N MET A 916 -12.11 32.44 -32.12
CA MET A 916 -11.49 31.55 -33.08
C MET A 916 -12.53 31.32 -34.18
N PRO A 917 -12.28 31.73 -35.44
CA PRO A 917 -13.30 31.68 -36.48
C PRO A 917 -13.88 30.26 -36.59
N ALA A 918 -15.21 30.16 -36.74
CA ALA A 918 -15.87 28.89 -36.99
C ALA A 918 -15.25 28.19 -38.22
N GLN A 919 -15.17 26.85 -38.17
CA GLN A 919 -14.59 25.96 -39.19
C GLN A 919 -14.92 26.33 -40.64
#